data_AF-A0A1N6Q097-F1
#
_entry.id   AF-A0A1N6Q097-F1
#
_cell.length_a   1.000
_cell.length_b   1.000
_cell.length_c   1.000
_cell.angle_alpha   90.00
_cell.angle_beta   90.00
_cell.angle_gamma   90.00
#
_symmetry.space_group_name_H-M   'P 1'
#
loop_
_entity.id
_entity.type
_entity.pdbx_description
1 polymer ?
#
loop_
_entity_poly.entity_id
_entity_poly.type
_entity_poly.pdbx_seq_one_letter_code
_entity_poly.pdbx_strand_id
1 'polypeptide(L)'
;MKKQLTLIGMLLISGISFAQTDRLWSEGSKKTSSEIFENKTSISNPKVYNLDINGLKNILAKAPKRLAAGEKSELIISFPNSEGRMENFKVRENSNFAPELAAKYPDIKSYVGQGLDDPNSTVYFSVSPLGLSSMEIYGDKSAVFIEPYTKDLSSYVVYRKSDKKDDLNKFECTVVDAAQKGVSNSTLAARPNADDAKLRTFRLALSCTGEYTTYFGGTKAQALAAMNTTMTRVNGVFEKDFAARMVLIANNDAVIYTNASTDPYSAASGMSSWNSQLQSTLTSVIGEANYDIGHLFGASGGGGNAGCIGCICTNGSKGSGYTSPADAIPSGDNFDIDYVAHEMGHQFGGNHTFSMNNEGTGANMEPGSGSTIMGYAGITSQDIQPHSDAFFHAISIQQITNNIKAKTCSVNTNTGNTIPTANAGLDYTIPKGTPFVLTGTGTDADGDSLTYIWEQMDNASSSQTGASSAASATKASGPNFRSWTPTTSPARYFPRMASVLAGATTTAGSEITVEALSSVARTLNFRFTVRDNKAGGSGNNSDDAVITVNGTAGPFNITSQNSATTYAGGSSQTVTWNVAGTTANGVNTANVDILWSTDNGNTWTTLLAGTPNDGSQAVTIPNANTTTGRIMVKGSNHIFFDVNNANISVNAGSGTPDTVAPTAPTLAASGTTATTTNLSWSGATDNVGVTGYDVYQGASLIGSTASTTYTVTGLTPATTYSFSVKAKDAAGNASVSSNTVSVTTLSGGTVTYCSSSASNTADERIGNVKFGSINNTSTGTAGYENFTSVSTNVTRGNAYTISITPVWTSTKYSEAYAVYIDYNGDGDFTDSGELAWTKAGSTTSPVTGSITIPSTATVGSTRMRVMMKYSSIPTSSCEAFTYGQVEDYTLNIVSSGKGDLQNTKDLITDVKLYPNPVRDILNISNTTSEDYKIFDMGGKLIGSGKLQRGSVNVSNLIKGAYMIQIGESSKRFIKN
;
A
#
# COMPACT_ATOMS: atom_id res chain seq x y z
N MET A 1 -13.92 68.80 -15.49
CA MET A 1 -12.65 69.54 -15.61
C MET A 1 -12.08 69.75 -14.21
N LYS A 2 -10.83 69.31 -13.98
CA LYS A 2 -9.77 69.78 -13.03
C LYS A 2 -10.16 70.03 -11.54
N LYS A 3 -9.42 69.62 -10.50
CA LYS A 3 -8.12 68.94 -10.32
C LYS A 3 -7.94 68.59 -8.82
N GLN A 4 -7.43 67.38 -8.55
CA GLN A 4 -6.37 66.95 -7.60
C GLN A 4 -6.27 67.51 -6.16
N LEU A 5 -6.32 66.62 -5.14
CA LEU A 5 -5.22 66.28 -4.19
C LEU A 5 -5.71 65.20 -3.18
N THR A 6 -5.38 63.92 -3.39
CA THR A 6 -4.34 63.10 -2.68
C THR A 6 -4.74 62.61 -1.28
N LEU A 7 -5.18 61.35 -1.20
CA LEU A 7 -5.44 60.55 0.00
C LEU A 7 -4.12 59.99 0.56
N ILE A 8 -3.87 60.17 1.85
CA ILE A 8 -2.91 59.41 2.66
C ILE A 8 -3.74 58.53 3.61
N GLY A 9 -3.55 57.22 3.59
CA GLY A 9 -4.09 56.33 4.62
C GLY A 9 -4.08 54.86 4.22
N MET A 10 -3.28 54.08 4.95
CA MET A 10 -3.19 52.61 5.01
C MET A 10 -2.45 51.87 3.89
N LEU A 11 -1.21 51.46 4.20
CA LEU A 11 -0.79 50.06 4.10
C LEU A 11 0.52 49.87 4.87
N LEU A 12 0.40 49.55 6.17
CA LEU A 12 1.43 48.87 6.93
C LEU A 12 1.46 47.41 6.45
N ILE A 13 2.21 47.15 5.38
CA ILE A 13 2.70 45.81 5.08
C ILE A 13 4.02 45.67 5.82
N SER A 14 4.04 44.80 6.83
CA SER A 14 5.25 44.22 7.38
C SER A 14 6.00 43.51 6.25
N GLY A 15 7.00 44.18 5.69
CA GLY A 15 7.95 43.59 4.75
C GLY A 15 8.77 42.52 5.47
N ILE A 16 8.39 41.26 5.28
CA ILE A 16 9.28 40.13 5.53
C ILE A 16 10.32 40.18 4.40
N SER A 17 11.50 40.70 4.72
CA SER A 17 12.63 40.70 3.80
C SER A 17 13.09 39.25 3.57
N PHE A 18 12.70 38.65 2.45
CA PHE A 18 13.38 37.48 1.92
C PHE A 18 14.78 37.92 1.49
N ALA A 19 15.81 37.53 2.23
CA ALA A 19 17.18 37.59 1.72
C ALA A 19 17.29 36.55 0.59
N GLN A 20 17.33 37.02 -0.65
CA GLN A 20 17.61 36.21 -1.83
C GLN A 20 18.99 35.54 -1.68
N THR A 21 19.04 34.22 -1.82
CA THR A 21 20.26 33.38 -1.94
C THR A 21 20.89 33.48 -3.33
N ASP A 22 21.00 34.70 -3.86
CA ASP A 22 21.40 34.92 -5.25
C ASP A 22 22.85 34.48 -5.53
N ARG A 23 22.97 33.29 -6.12
CA ARG A 23 24.03 32.78 -7.01
C ARG A 23 25.38 32.39 -6.38
N LEU A 24 25.38 31.46 -5.43
CA LEU A 24 26.60 30.69 -5.10
C LEU A 24 27.10 29.83 -6.27
N TRP A 25 26.17 29.33 -7.08
CA TRP A 25 26.44 28.44 -8.20
C TRP A 25 26.23 29.18 -9.53
N SER A 26 27.09 28.90 -10.50
CA SER A 26 26.89 29.27 -11.90
C SER A 26 27.25 28.10 -12.80
N GLU A 27 26.50 27.90 -13.89
CA GLU A 27 26.85 26.87 -14.87
C GLU A 27 28.25 27.15 -15.43
N GLY A 28 29.09 26.11 -15.42
CA GLY A 28 30.46 26.17 -15.90
C GLY A 28 30.60 25.45 -17.24
N SER A 29 31.49 25.95 -18.10
CA SER A 29 31.99 25.19 -19.25
C SER A 29 33.33 24.55 -18.89
N LYS A 30 33.67 23.43 -19.54
CA LYS A 30 34.96 22.76 -19.37
C LYS A 30 36.08 23.74 -19.73
N LYS A 31 36.80 24.27 -18.74
CA LYS A 31 38.02 25.06 -18.98
C LYS A 31 39.07 24.12 -19.56
N THR A 32 39.52 24.37 -20.79
CA THR A 32 40.50 23.54 -21.51
C THR A 32 41.90 23.55 -20.89
N SER A 33 42.18 24.45 -19.95
CA SER A 33 43.51 24.66 -19.35
C SER A 33 43.70 24.12 -17.93
N SER A 34 42.66 23.64 -17.25
CA SER A 34 42.74 23.16 -15.86
C SER A 34 42.79 21.63 -15.81
N GLU A 35 43.70 21.08 -15.00
CA GLU A 35 43.83 19.63 -14.81
C GLU A 35 42.61 19.08 -14.04
N ILE A 36 42.11 17.93 -14.48
CA ILE A 36 40.92 17.26 -13.93
C ILE A 36 41.37 16.18 -12.95
N PHE A 37 40.64 15.99 -11.86
CA PHE A 37 40.89 14.87 -10.94
C PHE A 37 40.71 13.52 -11.64
N GLU A 38 41.61 12.59 -11.36
CA GLU A 38 41.72 11.29 -12.01
C GLU A 38 40.38 10.52 -11.96
N ASN A 39 39.75 10.49 -10.78
CA ASN A 39 38.46 9.83 -10.54
C ASN A 39 37.24 10.53 -11.16
N LYS A 40 37.42 11.67 -11.85
CA LYS A 40 36.34 12.40 -12.56
C LYS A 40 36.42 12.25 -14.07
N THR A 41 37.49 11.66 -14.58
CA THR A 41 37.67 11.42 -16.03
C THR A 41 36.71 10.36 -16.60
N SER A 42 36.22 9.46 -15.74
CA SER A 42 35.28 8.38 -16.10
C SER A 42 33.81 8.79 -16.13
N ILE A 43 33.47 10.02 -15.71
CA ILE A 43 32.08 10.51 -15.70
C ILE A 43 31.63 10.83 -17.13
N SER A 44 30.53 10.20 -17.56
CA SER A 44 29.91 10.44 -18.86
C SER A 44 29.11 11.75 -18.84
N ASN A 45 29.37 12.64 -19.80
CA ASN A 45 28.68 13.94 -19.95
C ASN A 45 28.61 14.76 -18.64
N PRO A 46 29.76 15.11 -18.02
CA PRO A 46 29.79 15.74 -16.72
C PRO A 46 29.07 17.10 -16.74
N LYS A 47 28.10 17.29 -15.83
CA LYS A 47 27.47 18.59 -15.58
C LYS A 47 28.37 19.39 -14.64
N VAL A 48 28.95 20.47 -15.14
CA VAL A 48 29.97 21.25 -14.44
C VAL A 48 29.43 22.60 -13.99
N TYR A 49 29.77 23.00 -12.77
CA TYR A 49 29.39 24.26 -12.15
C TYR A 49 30.61 24.96 -11.55
N ASN A 50 30.58 26.29 -11.48
CA ASN A 50 31.50 27.06 -10.64
C ASN A 50 30.80 27.41 -9.33
N LEU A 51 31.56 27.38 -8.22
CA LEU A 51 31.09 27.69 -6.87
C LEU A 51 31.86 28.88 -6.30
N ASP A 52 31.14 29.90 -5.80
CA ASP A 52 31.73 30.90 -4.90
C ASP A 52 31.95 30.28 -3.51
N ILE A 53 33.08 29.59 -3.35
CA ILE A 53 33.42 28.89 -2.11
C ILE A 53 33.60 29.83 -0.92
N ASN A 54 34.04 31.07 -1.16
CA ASN A 54 34.23 32.07 -0.11
C ASN A 54 32.88 32.63 0.35
N GLY A 55 31.99 32.94 -0.61
CA GLY A 55 30.59 33.26 -0.32
C GLY A 55 29.91 32.16 0.49
N LEU A 56 30.09 30.89 0.10
CA LEU A 56 29.55 29.74 0.83
C LEU A 56 30.10 29.67 2.27
N LYS A 57 31.41 29.78 2.48
CA LYS A 57 32.03 29.78 3.81
C LYS A 57 31.48 30.90 4.71
N ASN A 58 31.30 32.11 4.16
CA ASN A 58 30.74 33.25 4.90
C ASN A 58 29.28 33.03 5.35
N ILE A 59 28.48 32.35 4.52
CA ILE A 59 27.11 31.98 4.85
C ILE A 59 27.10 30.89 5.94
N LEU A 60 27.93 29.86 5.76
CA LEU A 60 28.04 28.72 6.69
C LEU A 60 28.57 29.08 8.07
N ALA A 61 29.36 30.15 8.20
CA ALA A 61 29.82 30.65 9.50
C ALA A 61 28.67 31.03 10.45
N LYS A 62 27.45 31.20 9.92
CA LYS A 62 26.22 31.49 10.67
C LYS A 62 25.38 30.24 10.97
N ALA A 63 25.80 29.06 10.52
CA ALA A 63 25.07 27.82 10.74
C ALA A 63 25.06 27.48 12.25
N PRO A 64 23.89 27.18 12.84
CA PRO A 64 23.84 26.72 14.21
C PRO A 64 24.45 25.31 14.32
N LYS A 65 24.96 25.01 15.51
CA LYS A 65 25.51 23.69 15.83
C LYS A 65 24.40 22.67 15.99
N ARG A 66 24.62 21.42 15.55
CA ARG A 66 23.65 20.31 15.67
C ARG A 66 23.05 20.11 17.07
N LEU A 67 23.83 20.32 18.13
CA LEU A 67 23.43 20.04 19.52
C LEU A 67 22.93 21.27 20.31
N ALA A 68 22.67 22.40 19.64
CA ALA A 68 22.06 23.56 20.30
C ALA A 68 20.57 23.26 20.58
N ALA A 69 20.22 23.05 21.85
CA ALA A 69 18.87 22.71 22.26
C ALA A 69 17.88 23.83 21.89
N GLY A 70 16.85 23.50 21.10
CA GLY A 70 15.75 24.42 20.75
C GLY A 70 16.02 25.36 19.57
N GLU A 71 17.22 25.38 18.98
CA GLU A 71 17.52 26.24 17.84
C GLU A 71 17.14 25.57 16.51
N LYS A 72 16.12 26.11 15.84
CA LYS A 72 15.80 25.78 14.44
C LYS A 72 16.74 26.60 13.54
N SER A 73 17.44 25.93 12.62
CA SER A 73 18.35 26.62 11.71
C SER A 73 17.62 27.34 10.60
N GLU A 74 17.48 28.67 10.61
CA GLU A 74 16.86 29.38 9.47
C GLU A 74 17.82 29.58 8.27
N LEU A 75 18.98 28.91 8.26
CA LEU A 75 19.96 28.99 7.18
C LEU A 75 19.57 28.10 6.00
N ILE A 76 19.33 28.71 4.85
CA ILE A 76 19.00 28.02 3.59
C ILE A 76 20.18 28.09 2.63
N ILE A 77 20.57 26.94 2.07
CA ILE A 77 21.60 26.82 1.04
C ILE A 77 21.05 25.99 -0.11
N SER A 78 21.33 26.42 -1.34
CA SER A 78 20.87 25.73 -2.54
C SER A 78 22.00 24.93 -3.19
N PHE A 79 21.72 23.71 -3.64
CA PHE A 79 22.64 22.84 -4.38
C PHE A 79 22.04 22.44 -5.73
N PRO A 80 22.84 22.32 -6.82
CA PRO A 80 22.37 21.77 -8.08
C PRO A 80 22.22 20.24 -7.99
N ASN A 81 21.09 19.71 -8.43
CA ASN A 81 20.84 18.27 -8.51
C ASN A 81 21.29 17.67 -9.85
N SER A 82 21.18 16.35 -10.01
CA SER A 82 21.61 15.64 -11.23
C SER A 82 20.88 16.07 -12.51
N GLU A 83 19.74 16.73 -12.39
CA GLU A 83 18.99 17.28 -13.54
C GLU A 83 19.41 18.72 -13.87
N GLY A 84 20.15 19.38 -12.98
CA GLY A 84 20.57 20.77 -13.10
C GLY A 84 19.58 21.75 -12.48
N ARG A 85 18.60 21.26 -11.70
CA ARG A 85 17.68 22.08 -10.91
C ARG A 85 18.31 22.38 -9.56
N MET A 86 18.05 23.57 -9.02
CA MET A 86 18.52 23.95 -7.68
C MET A 86 17.54 23.46 -6.62
N GLU A 87 18.05 22.75 -5.61
CA GLU A 87 17.28 22.26 -4.46
C GLU A 87 17.73 23.00 -3.19
N ASN A 88 16.79 23.38 -2.34
CA ASN A 88 17.02 24.21 -1.16
C ASN A 88 17.05 23.36 0.13
N PHE A 89 18.05 23.62 0.98
CA PHE A 89 18.24 22.85 2.21
C PHE A 89 18.34 23.76 3.42
N LYS A 90 17.66 23.36 4.51
CA LYS A 90 17.79 23.92 5.84
C LYS A 90 19.02 23.33 6.54
N VAL A 91 20.11 24.08 6.62
CA VAL A 91 21.47 23.56 6.94
C VAL A 91 21.88 23.82 8.39
N ARG A 92 22.55 22.84 9.01
CA ARG A 92 23.20 22.98 10.33
C ARG A 92 24.61 22.37 10.32
N GLU A 93 25.50 22.84 11.20
CA GLU A 93 26.82 22.25 11.37
C GLU A 93 26.69 20.84 11.98
N ASN A 94 27.33 19.87 11.32
CA ASN A 94 27.34 18.45 11.68
C ASN A 94 28.78 17.93 11.80
N SER A 95 29.57 18.54 12.69
CA SER A 95 31.01 18.25 12.87
C SER A 95 31.30 16.77 13.11
N ASN A 96 32.19 16.16 12.32
CA ASN A 96 32.73 14.82 12.58
C ASN A 96 33.90 14.85 13.59
N PHE A 97 34.30 16.02 14.09
CA PHE A 97 35.41 16.17 15.03
C PHE A 97 34.92 16.42 16.44
N ALA A 98 35.62 15.86 17.42
CA ALA A 98 35.52 16.31 18.81
C ALA A 98 35.84 17.81 18.90
N PRO A 99 35.23 18.55 19.85
CA PRO A 99 35.37 20.01 19.95
C PRO A 99 36.83 20.51 19.96
N GLU A 100 37.73 19.78 20.61
CA GLU A 100 39.14 20.11 20.73
C GLU A 100 39.88 19.99 19.39
N LEU A 101 39.58 18.93 18.63
CA LEU A 101 40.16 18.75 17.30
C LEU A 101 39.61 19.79 16.31
N ALA A 102 38.31 20.08 16.39
CA ALA A 102 37.67 21.14 15.60
C ALA A 102 38.26 22.53 15.88
N ALA A 103 38.65 22.80 17.13
CA ALA A 103 39.31 24.07 17.49
C ALA A 103 40.73 24.19 16.91
N LYS A 104 41.48 23.07 16.81
CA LYS A 104 42.80 23.03 16.17
C LYS A 104 42.74 23.22 14.65
N TYR A 105 41.68 22.74 14.02
CA TYR A 105 41.51 22.76 12.55
C TYR A 105 40.18 23.43 12.15
N PRO A 106 40.01 24.74 12.41
CA PRO A 106 38.73 25.43 12.26
C PRO A 106 38.22 25.53 10.81
N ASP A 107 39.11 25.38 9.82
CA ASP A 107 38.78 25.42 8.40
C ASP A 107 38.19 24.12 7.85
N ILE A 108 38.13 23.05 8.67
CA ILE A 108 37.58 21.75 8.28
C ILE A 108 36.21 21.59 8.93
N LYS A 109 35.16 21.61 8.10
CA LYS A 109 33.77 21.60 8.57
C LYS A 109 32.93 20.59 7.82
N SER A 110 31.91 20.06 8.50
CA SER A 110 30.88 19.18 7.92
C SER A 110 29.50 19.65 8.36
N TYR A 111 28.51 19.42 7.52
CA TYR A 111 27.17 19.96 7.63
C TYR A 111 26.14 18.91 7.19
N VAL A 112 24.91 19.09 7.66
CA VAL A 112 23.74 18.36 7.18
C VAL A 112 22.64 19.36 6.83
N GLY A 113 21.94 19.12 5.73
CA GLY A 113 20.82 19.93 5.28
C GLY A 113 19.58 19.08 5.02
N GLN A 114 18.43 19.51 5.53
CA GLN A 114 17.14 18.90 5.23
C GLN A 114 16.51 19.61 4.03
N GLY A 115 16.07 18.87 3.02
CA GLY A 115 15.40 19.43 1.84
C GLY A 115 14.11 20.16 2.20
N LEU A 116 13.91 21.33 1.58
CA LEU A 116 12.68 22.12 1.68
C LEU A 116 11.72 21.82 0.53
N ASP A 117 12.28 21.56 -0.66
CA ASP A 117 11.52 21.23 -1.86
C ASP A 117 11.11 19.75 -1.87
N ASP A 118 12.00 18.88 -1.39
CA ASP A 118 11.75 17.46 -1.12
C ASP A 118 12.10 17.15 0.35
N PRO A 119 11.09 16.99 1.23
CA PRO A 119 11.31 16.62 2.63
C PRO A 119 12.00 15.26 2.83
N ASN A 120 12.09 14.40 1.80
CA ASN A 120 12.83 13.15 1.87
C ASN A 120 14.32 13.29 1.51
N SER A 121 14.74 14.46 1.01
CA SER A 121 16.13 14.67 0.64
C SER A 121 16.95 15.20 1.81
N THR A 122 18.12 14.62 2.01
CA THR A 122 19.10 15.08 3.00
C THR A 122 20.45 15.21 2.33
N VAL A 123 21.05 16.40 2.41
CA VAL A 123 22.41 16.65 1.92
C VAL A 123 23.41 16.57 3.07
N TYR A 124 24.41 15.72 2.92
CA TYR A 124 25.59 15.67 3.78
C TYR A 124 26.76 16.27 3.02
N PHE A 125 27.37 17.33 3.55
CA PHE A 125 28.48 17.96 2.84
C PHE A 125 29.56 18.48 3.78
N SER A 126 30.77 18.57 3.24
CA SER A 126 31.95 19.08 3.92
C SER A 126 32.55 20.24 3.14
N VAL A 127 33.15 21.17 3.87
CA VAL A 127 33.88 22.31 3.33
C VAL A 127 35.23 22.36 4.02
N SER A 128 36.30 22.36 3.23
CA SER A 128 37.68 22.33 3.73
C SER A 128 38.64 23.05 2.77
N PRO A 129 39.96 23.08 3.05
CA PRO A 129 40.96 23.50 2.07
C PRO A 129 40.97 22.67 0.77
N LEU A 130 40.39 21.46 0.78
CA LEU A 130 40.21 20.61 -0.41
C LEU A 130 38.92 20.94 -1.20
N GLY A 131 38.20 22.00 -0.84
CA GLY A 131 36.96 22.43 -1.49
C GLY A 131 35.69 21.91 -0.83
N LEU A 132 34.60 21.90 -1.59
CA LEU A 132 33.31 21.33 -1.18
C LEU A 132 33.15 19.90 -1.70
N SER A 133 32.71 18.98 -0.85
CA SER A 133 32.26 17.64 -1.25
C SER A 133 30.94 17.33 -0.58
N SER A 134 29.98 16.79 -1.34
CA SER A 134 28.65 16.45 -0.85
C SER A 134 28.18 15.08 -1.31
N MET A 135 27.22 14.55 -0.57
CA MET A 135 26.37 13.43 -0.93
C MET A 135 24.95 13.77 -0.50
N GLU A 136 24.09 13.89 -1.48
CA GLU A 136 22.67 14.03 -1.29
C GLU A 136 22.01 12.65 -1.34
N ILE A 137 21.35 12.29 -0.26
CA ILE A 137 20.56 11.06 -0.17
C ILE A 137 19.10 11.46 -0.30
N TYR A 138 18.40 10.80 -1.22
CA TYR A 138 16.96 10.94 -1.35
C TYR A 138 16.23 9.78 -0.69
N GLY A 139 14.93 9.95 -0.52
CA GLY A 139 14.08 8.88 -0.05
C GLY A 139 13.88 7.77 -1.08
N ASP A 140 13.79 8.14 -2.37
CA ASP A 140 13.27 7.27 -3.43
C ASP A 140 14.09 7.22 -4.72
N LYS A 141 15.29 7.81 -4.73
CA LYS A 141 16.21 7.81 -5.87
C LYS A 141 17.66 7.67 -5.42
N SER A 142 18.52 7.31 -6.37
CA SER A 142 19.96 7.15 -6.13
C SER A 142 20.59 8.43 -5.59
N ALA A 143 21.60 8.27 -4.73
CA ALA A 143 22.35 9.40 -4.19
C ALA A 143 23.03 10.22 -5.31
N VAL A 144 23.08 11.53 -5.10
CA VAL A 144 23.74 12.50 -5.98
C VAL A 144 24.95 13.08 -5.28
N PHE A 145 26.05 13.24 -6.01
CA PHE A 145 27.32 13.72 -5.49
C PHE A 145 27.70 15.02 -6.17
N ILE A 146 28.23 15.95 -5.37
CA ILE A 146 28.88 17.16 -5.87
C ILE A 146 30.30 17.19 -5.33
N GLU A 147 31.28 17.21 -6.21
CA GLU A 147 32.70 17.18 -5.87
C GLU A 147 33.52 18.12 -6.75
N PRO A 148 34.73 18.51 -6.32
CA PRO A 148 35.65 19.26 -7.18
C PRO A 148 35.96 18.45 -8.46
N TYR A 149 35.85 19.12 -9.59
CA TYR A 149 36.13 18.55 -10.91
C TYR A 149 37.57 18.83 -11.34
N THR A 150 38.03 20.06 -11.15
CA THR A 150 39.41 20.49 -11.46
C THR A 150 40.28 20.56 -10.22
N LYS A 151 41.58 20.23 -10.36
CA LYS A 151 42.56 20.24 -9.25
C LYS A 151 42.80 21.63 -8.65
N ASP A 152 42.50 22.69 -9.41
CA ASP A 152 42.51 24.07 -8.93
C ASP A 152 41.27 24.46 -8.09
N LEU A 153 40.33 23.52 -7.88
CA LEU A 153 39.09 23.67 -7.12
C LEU A 153 38.14 24.74 -7.69
N SER A 154 38.36 25.19 -8.92
CA SER A 154 37.56 26.26 -9.54
C SER A 154 36.23 25.76 -10.13
N SER A 155 36.11 24.45 -10.38
CA SER A 155 34.91 23.84 -10.95
C SER A 155 34.52 22.56 -10.21
N TYR A 156 33.23 22.25 -10.23
CA TYR A 156 32.59 21.15 -9.52
C TYR A 156 31.71 20.36 -10.49
N VAL A 157 31.60 19.05 -10.26
CA VAL A 157 30.76 18.16 -11.07
C VAL A 157 29.62 17.60 -10.22
N VAL A 158 28.43 17.54 -10.82
CA VAL A 158 27.25 16.88 -10.25
C VAL A 158 27.04 15.55 -10.98
N TYR A 159 26.97 14.45 -10.24
CA TYR A 159 26.81 13.11 -10.84
C TYR A 159 26.15 12.11 -9.89
N ARG A 160 25.58 11.06 -10.47
CA ARG A 160 25.17 9.82 -9.77
C ARG A 160 26.23 8.75 -9.99
N LYS A 161 26.27 7.73 -9.12
CA LYS A 161 27.15 6.56 -9.32
C LYS A 161 27.01 5.95 -10.71
N SER A 162 25.78 5.82 -11.21
CA SER A 162 25.47 5.30 -12.55
C SER A 162 26.01 6.13 -13.73
N ASP A 163 26.45 7.37 -13.49
CA ASP A 163 26.96 8.24 -14.56
C ASP A 163 28.47 8.01 -14.83
N LYS A 164 29.16 7.24 -13.97
CA LYS A 164 30.54 6.79 -14.21
C LYS A 164 30.55 5.60 -15.16
N LYS A 165 31.58 5.52 -16.00
CA LYS A 165 31.90 4.30 -16.75
C LYS A 165 32.27 3.17 -15.79
N ASP A 166 31.99 1.94 -16.20
CA ASP A 166 32.44 0.72 -15.51
C ASP A 166 33.97 0.77 -15.36
N ASP A 167 34.44 1.14 -14.17
CA ASP A 167 35.86 1.18 -13.83
C ASP A 167 36.05 0.19 -12.68
N LEU A 168 36.10 -1.10 -13.07
CA LEU A 168 36.12 -2.24 -12.15
C LEU A 168 37.54 -2.41 -11.58
N ASN A 169 37.87 -1.63 -10.56
CA ASN A 169 39.05 -1.92 -9.74
C ASN A 169 38.73 -3.04 -8.75
N LYS A 170 39.62 -4.03 -8.69
CA LYS A 170 39.48 -5.22 -7.84
C LYS A 170 39.69 -4.83 -6.36
N PHE A 171 38.60 -4.47 -5.67
CA PHE A 171 38.61 -4.51 -4.22
C PHE A 171 38.52 -5.96 -3.76
N GLU A 172 39.36 -6.33 -2.81
CA GLU A 172 39.32 -7.63 -2.15
C GLU A 172 39.22 -7.39 -0.64
N CYS A 173 38.07 -7.70 -0.05
CA CYS A 173 37.88 -7.73 1.40
C CYS A 173 38.30 -9.11 1.92
N THR A 174 39.27 -9.13 2.84
CA THR A 174 39.96 -10.35 3.31
C THR A 174 39.57 -10.76 4.73
N VAL A 175 38.45 -10.23 5.24
CA VAL A 175 37.96 -10.44 6.62
C VAL A 175 37.70 -11.92 6.96
N VAL A 176 37.57 -12.79 5.96
CA VAL A 176 37.08 -14.18 6.07
C VAL A 176 38.04 -15.11 6.85
N ASP A 177 39.33 -14.82 6.97
CA ASP A 177 40.30 -15.75 7.58
C ASP A 177 40.54 -15.57 9.10
N ALA A 178 40.05 -14.51 9.74
CA ALA A 178 40.41 -14.19 11.14
C ALA A 178 39.26 -13.84 12.11
N ALA A 179 38.04 -13.57 11.64
CA ALA A 179 36.96 -13.13 12.53
C ALA A 179 36.19 -14.33 13.14
N GLN A 180 36.24 -14.45 14.47
CA GLN A 180 35.34 -15.33 15.23
C GLN A 180 33.88 -15.10 14.79
N LYS A 181 33.17 -16.21 14.55
CA LYS A 181 31.73 -16.24 14.24
C LYS A 181 30.95 -15.41 15.28
N GLY A 182 30.60 -14.18 14.92
CA GLY A 182 29.78 -13.30 15.74
C GLY A 182 28.36 -13.87 15.91
N VAL A 183 27.90 -13.85 17.16
CA VAL A 183 26.54 -14.15 17.68
C VAL A 183 25.78 -15.28 16.99
N SER A 184 25.81 -16.47 17.60
CA SER A 184 24.94 -17.60 17.27
C SER A 184 23.46 -17.21 17.31
N ASN A 185 22.73 -17.56 16.23
CA ASN A 185 21.28 -17.78 16.18
C ASN A 185 20.49 -17.08 17.30
N SER A 186 20.36 -15.76 17.24
CA SER A 186 19.26 -15.11 17.93
C SER A 186 17.98 -15.59 17.26
N THR A 187 17.10 -16.23 18.03
CA THR A 187 15.74 -16.57 17.62
C THR A 187 15.12 -15.45 16.78
N LEU A 188 14.62 -15.79 15.59
CA LEU A 188 13.95 -14.93 14.59
C LEU A 188 12.85 -13.99 15.14
N ALA A 189 12.48 -14.10 16.42
CA ALA A 189 11.45 -13.31 17.08
C ALA A 189 11.87 -11.86 17.39
N ALA A 190 13.16 -11.56 17.55
CA ALA A 190 13.62 -10.18 17.74
C ALA A 190 14.10 -9.63 16.38
N ARG A 191 13.31 -8.75 15.77
CA ARG A 191 13.64 -7.97 14.55
C ARG A 191 14.21 -6.62 15.00
N PRO A 192 15.51 -6.56 15.33
CA PRO A 192 16.09 -5.41 16.00
C PRO A 192 16.35 -4.33 14.96
N ASN A 193 15.60 -3.25 15.05
CA ASN A 193 15.71 -2.10 14.13
C ASN A 193 16.28 -0.90 14.90
N ALA A 194 16.54 0.22 14.22
CA ALA A 194 16.84 1.49 14.88
C ALA A 194 15.55 2.11 15.48
N ASP A 195 14.96 1.39 16.44
CA ASP A 195 13.58 1.54 16.93
C ASP A 195 13.47 2.10 18.35
N ASP A 196 14.55 2.72 18.86
CA ASP A 196 14.62 3.21 20.25
C ASP A 196 14.85 4.71 20.39
N ALA A 197 14.73 5.46 19.29
CA ALA A 197 14.85 6.91 19.21
C ALA A 197 16.14 7.47 19.85
N LYS A 198 17.25 6.72 19.73
CA LYS A 198 18.56 7.09 20.26
C LYS A 198 19.62 7.17 19.18
N LEU A 199 20.26 8.34 19.10
CA LEU A 199 21.50 8.51 18.35
C LEU A 199 22.68 8.02 19.21
N ARG A 200 23.41 7.03 18.70
CA ARG A 200 24.60 6.45 19.34
C ARG A 200 25.85 7.07 18.75
N THR A 201 26.61 7.81 19.56
CA THR A 201 27.86 8.43 19.12
C THR A 201 29.06 7.63 19.63
N PHE A 202 29.89 7.16 18.69
CA PHE A 202 31.12 6.41 18.92
C PHE A 202 32.35 7.29 18.67
N ARG A 203 33.36 7.15 19.52
CA ARG A 203 34.66 7.80 19.37
C ARG A 203 35.51 7.02 18.38
N LEU A 204 35.92 7.68 17.30
CA LEU A 204 36.74 7.10 16.23
C LEU A 204 38.19 7.58 16.35
N ALA A 205 39.12 6.63 16.43
CA ALA A 205 40.54 6.87 16.21
C ALA A 205 40.91 6.49 14.77
N LEU A 206 41.05 7.47 13.88
CA LEU A 206 41.28 7.27 12.46
C LEU A 206 42.73 7.62 12.11
N SER A 207 43.53 6.60 11.78
CA SER A 207 44.91 6.74 11.34
C SER A 207 44.99 6.76 9.81
N CYS A 208 46.13 7.21 9.27
CA CYS A 208 46.47 6.99 7.87
C CYS A 208 47.96 6.71 7.69
N THR A 209 48.33 6.07 6.56
CA THR A 209 49.74 5.94 6.19
C THR A 209 50.33 7.28 5.72
N GLY A 210 51.66 7.38 5.71
CA GLY A 210 52.37 8.55 5.22
C GLY A 210 52.11 8.83 3.74
N GLU A 211 51.89 7.77 2.94
CA GLU A 211 51.51 7.87 1.53
C GLU A 211 50.11 8.49 1.37
N TYR A 212 49.15 8.15 2.23
CA TYR A 212 47.81 8.74 2.19
C TYR A 212 47.90 10.24 2.46
N THR A 213 48.65 10.63 3.49
CA THR A 213 48.87 12.06 3.77
C THR A 213 49.57 12.76 2.60
N THR A 214 50.54 12.11 1.98
CA THR A 214 51.24 12.64 0.79
C THR A 214 50.29 12.88 -0.37
N TYR A 215 49.37 11.94 -0.64
CA TYR A 215 48.36 12.06 -1.70
C TYR A 215 47.53 13.35 -1.59
N PHE A 216 47.14 13.74 -0.37
CA PHE A 216 46.34 14.95 -0.15
C PHE A 216 47.17 16.24 0.06
N GLY A 217 48.49 16.21 -0.13
CA GLY A 217 49.36 17.38 -0.06
C GLY A 217 50.38 17.39 1.07
N GLY A 218 50.50 16.28 1.82
CA GLY A 218 51.61 16.03 2.74
C GLY A 218 51.45 16.64 4.14
N THR A 219 50.33 17.29 4.44
CA THR A 219 50.09 17.90 5.76
C THR A 219 49.00 17.16 6.54
N LYS A 220 49.10 17.19 7.88
CA LYS A 220 48.05 16.63 8.75
C LYS A 220 46.68 17.28 8.51
N ALA A 221 46.66 18.58 8.24
CA ALA A 221 45.42 19.33 8.00
C ALA A 221 44.70 18.83 6.73
N GLN A 222 45.45 18.56 5.65
CA GLN A 222 44.87 18.04 4.41
C GLN A 222 44.42 16.57 4.55
N ALA A 223 45.20 15.73 5.25
CA ALA A 223 44.76 14.37 5.57
C ALA A 223 43.46 14.37 6.39
N LEU A 224 43.36 15.23 7.42
CA LEU A 224 42.13 15.42 8.20
C LEU A 224 40.96 15.94 7.36
N ALA A 225 41.22 16.81 6.38
CA ALA A 225 40.19 17.32 5.49
C ALA A 225 39.61 16.21 4.60
N ALA A 226 40.46 15.33 4.08
CA ALA A 226 40.06 14.16 3.33
C ALA A 226 39.28 13.15 4.20
N MET A 227 39.81 12.82 5.39
CA MET A 227 39.12 11.96 6.37
C MET A 227 37.75 12.50 6.75
N ASN A 228 37.62 13.81 6.97
CA ASN A 228 36.35 14.44 7.28
C ASN A 228 35.36 14.35 6.11
N THR A 229 35.84 14.41 4.87
CA THR A 229 35.01 14.25 3.67
C THR A 229 34.40 12.84 3.63
N THR A 230 35.25 11.80 3.75
CA THR A 230 34.81 10.40 3.83
C THR A 230 33.83 10.18 4.97
N MET A 231 34.18 10.61 6.19
CA MET A 231 33.32 10.41 7.35
C MET A 231 32.01 11.20 7.31
N THR A 232 31.93 12.30 6.55
CA THR A 232 30.66 13.00 6.31
C THR A 232 29.67 12.11 5.57
N ARG A 233 30.15 11.29 4.63
CA ARG A 233 29.30 10.36 3.85
C ARG A 233 29.00 9.09 4.60
N VAL A 234 30.02 8.49 5.22
CA VAL A 234 29.87 7.28 6.04
C VAL A 234 28.89 7.54 7.19
N ASN A 235 29.03 8.64 7.93
CA ASN A 235 28.05 9.00 8.96
C ASN A 235 26.65 9.26 8.36
N GLY A 236 26.54 9.76 7.14
CA GLY A 236 25.25 9.97 6.47
C GLY A 236 24.45 8.67 6.30
N VAL A 237 25.11 7.57 5.88
CA VAL A 237 24.46 6.26 5.73
C VAL A 237 24.28 5.54 7.08
N PHE A 238 25.26 5.62 7.99
CA PHE A 238 25.17 4.99 9.32
C PHE A 238 24.10 5.64 10.21
N GLU A 239 23.94 6.96 10.14
CA GLU A 239 22.86 7.64 10.86
C GLU A 239 21.50 7.25 10.28
N LYS A 240 21.39 7.14 8.95
CA LYS A 240 20.16 6.77 8.26
C LYS A 240 19.63 5.39 8.67
N ASP A 241 20.49 4.38 8.63
CA ASP A 241 20.06 2.97 8.84
C ASP A 241 20.22 2.48 10.29
N PHE A 242 21.07 3.10 11.13
CA PHE A 242 21.36 2.59 12.48
C PHE A 242 21.20 3.61 13.61
N ALA A 243 20.90 4.88 13.29
CA ALA A 243 21.03 6.00 14.23
C ALA A 243 22.40 5.98 14.93
N ALA A 244 23.47 5.66 14.19
CA ALA A 244 24.83 5.59 14.70
C ALA A 244 25.73 6.62 14.03
N ARG A 245 26.64 7.22 14.81
CA ARG A 245 27.57 8.24 14.34
C ARG A 245 28.97 8.00 14.90
N MET A 246 29.99 8.29 14.10
CA MET A 246 31.39 8.24 14.49
C MET A 246 31.98 9.66 14.51
N VAL A 247 32.66 10.00 15.60
CA VAL A 247 33.31 11.30 15.81
C VAL A 247 34.80 11.10 16.08
N LEU A 248 35.66 11.75 15.29
CA LEU A 248 37.11 11.72 15.46
C LEU A 248 37.48 12.31 16.82
N ILE A 249 38.35 11.60 17.54
CA ILE A 249 38.77 11.95 18.90
C ILE A 249 39.61 13.25 18.97
N ALA A 250 39.64 13.87 20.15
CA ALA A 250 40.28 15.15 20.41
C ALA A 250 41.76 15.25 19.97
N ASN A 251 42.50 14.15 20.06
CA ASN A 251 43.92 14.04 19.72
C ASN A 251 44.17 13.16 18.48
N ASN A 252 43.20 13.05 17.55
CA ASN A 252 43.36 12.21 16.35
C ASN A 252 44.55 12.62 15.48
N ASP A 253 44.97 13.89 15.53
CA ASP A 253 46.18 14.40 14.87
C ASP A 253 47.48 13.71 15.32
N ALA A 254 47.47 12.98 16.45
CA ALA A 254 48.60 12.20 16.93
C ALA A 254 48.86 10.92 16.11
N VAL A 255 47.84 10.38 15.44
CA VAL A 255 47.93 9.15 14.62
C VAL A 255 47.86 9.44 13.12
N ILE A 256 48.20 10.67 12.73
CA ILE A 256 48.35 11.07 11.34
C ILE A 256 49.82 11.24 11.04
N TYR A 257 50.31 10.43 10.11
CA TYR A 257 51.71 10.36 9.75
C TYR A 257 51.93 11.05 8.40
N THR A 258 52.97 11.89 8.29
CA THR A 258 53.26 12.69 7.09
C THR A 258 54.43 12.13 6.27
N ASN A 259 55.06 11.05 6.73
CA ASN A 259 56.23 10.47 6.09
C ASN A 259 56.17 8.94 6.17
N ALA A 260 56.07 8.31 4.99
CA ALA A 260 55.97 6.86 4.80
C ALA A 260 57.15 6.08 5.42
N SER A 261 58.34 6.68 5.47
CA SER A 261 59.53 6.00 6.03
C SER A 261 59.55 5.94 7.57
N THR A 262 58.68 6.70 8.23
CA THR A 262 58.66 6.85 9.69
C THR A 262 57.30 6.55 10.32
N ASP A 263 56.31 6.21 9.51
CA ASP A 263 55.02 5.76 10.02
C ASP A 263 55.15 4.32 10.56
N PRO A 264 54.22 3.85 11.41
CA PRO A 264 54.30 2.54 12.03
C PRO A 264 53.79 1.40 11.12
N TYR A 265 53.50 1.69 9.85
CA TYR A 265 52.85 0.77 8.94
C TYR A 265 53.85 0.19 7.94
N SER A 266 53.67 -1.08 7.60
CA SER A 266 54.40 -1.65 6.46
C SER A 266 53.99 -0.96 5.17
N ALA A 267 54.88 -0.94 4.18
CA ALA A 267 54.52 -0.55 2.81
C ALA A 267 53.31 -1.37 2.32
N ALA A 268 52.55 -0.84 1.35
CA ALA A 268 51.33 -1.47 0.83
C ALA A 268 51.49 -2.94 0.41
N SER A 269 52.68 -3.35 -0.07
CA SER A 269 52.99 -4.76 -0.40
C SER A 269 52.99 -5.71 0.81
N GLY A 270 53.06 -5.17 2.03
CA GLY A 270 52.98 -5.87 3.31
C GLY A 270 51.73 -5.52 4.11
N MET A 271 50.63 -5.13 3.46
CA MET A 271 49.40 -4.68 4.13
C MET A 271 48.71 -5.74 5.00
N SER A 272 49.05 -7.02 4.85
CA SER A 272 48.56 -8.11 5.72
C SER A 272 48.91 -7.93 7.20
N SER A 273 49.90 -7.08 7.52
CA SER A 273 50.28 -6.75 8.90
C SER A 273 49.52 -5.53 9.47
N TRP A 274 48.78 -4.78 8.64
CA TRP A 274 48.19 -3.49 9.02
C TRP A 274 47.16 -3.62 10.14
N ASN A 275 46.37 -4.69 10.20
CA ASN A 275 45.41 -4.88 11.30
C ASN A 275 46.10 -4.87 12.68
N SER A 276 47.21 -5.61 12.81
CA SER A 276 47.96 -5.69 14.08
C SER A 276 48.79 -4.45 14.36
N GLN A 277 49.38 -3.85 13.33
CA GLN A 277 50.15 -2.60 13.45
C GLN A 277 49.26 -1.43 13.87
N LEU A 278 48.06 -1.30 13.28
CA LEU A 278 47.10 -0.28 13.66
C LEU A 278 46.66 -0.48 15.11
N GLN A 279 46.26 -1.69 15.47
CA GLN A 279 45.81 -1.97 16.84
C GLN A 279 46.91 -1.62 17.85
N SER A 280 48.16 -2.04 17.62
CA SER A 280 49.30 -1.69 18.47
C SER A 280 49.53 -0.17 18.54
N THR A 281 49.47 0.50 17.39
CA THR A 281 49.64 1.96 17.29
C THR A 281 48.59 2.71 18.08
N LEU A 282 47.31 2.37 17.93
CA LEU A 282 46.22 3.02 18.64
C LEU A 282 46.26 2.74 20.14
N THR A 283 46.56 1.49 20.55
CA THR A 283 46.75 1.16 21.98
C THR A 283 47.88 1.99 22.60
N SER A 284 49.00 2.16 21.89
CA SER A 284 50.19 2.86 22.38
C SER A 284 50.04 4.39 22.40
N VAL A 285 49.54 4.97 21.30
CA VAL A 285 49.51 6.43 21.10
C VAL A 285 48.25 7.06 21.68
N ILE A 286 47.10 6.41 21.51
CA ILE A 286 45.80 6.94 21.94
C ILE A 286 45.38 6.35 23.29
N GLY A 287 45.62 5.05 23.50
CA GLY A 287 45.15 4.32 24.66
C GLY A 287 43.72 3.81 24.50
N GLU A 288 43.50 2.54 24.84
CA GLU A 288 42.23 1.83 24.62
C GLU A 288 41.01 2.56 25.21
N ALA A 289 41.13 3.22 26.37
CA ALA A 289 40.00 3.89 26.99
C ALA A 289 39.46 5.10 26.18
N ASN A 290 40.23 5.61 25.24
CA ASN A 290 39.99 6.90 24.59
C ASN A 290 39.28 6.79 23.23
N TYR A 291 39.01 5.57 22.74
CA TYR A 291 38.27 5.33 21.50
C TYR A 291 37.38 4.09 21.58
N ASP A 292 36.37 4.04 20.71
CA ASP A 292 35.37 2.98 20.66
C ASP A 292 35.53 2.12 19.38
N ILE A 293 36.04 2.75 18.32
CA ILE A 293 36.42 2.13 17.05
C ILE A 293 37.71 2.79 16.55
N GLY A 294 38.60 2.00 15.94
CA GLY A 294 39.79 2.49 15.27
C GLY A 294 39.89 1.94 13.86
N HIS A 295 40.40 2.76 12.95
CA HIS A 295 40.47 2.43 11.53
C HIS A 295 41.70 3.09 10.87
N LEU A 296 42.23 2.49 9.78
CA LEU A 296 43.36 3.01 9.00
C LEU A 296 42.97 3.26 7.56
N PHE A 297 43.33 4.43 7.02
CA PHE A 297 43.29 4.70 5.58
C PHE A 297 44.66 4.59 4.93
N GLY A 298 44.76 3.75 3.91
CA GLY A 298 45.93 3.62 3.03
C GLY A 298 45.73 4.36 1.70
N ALA A 299 46.84 4.72 1.05
CA ALA A 299 46.80 5.35 -0.27
C ALA A 299 46.63 4.36 -1.42
N SER A 300 47.15 3.13 -1.26
CA SER A 300 47.24 2.12 -2.31
C SER A 300 47.46 0.72 -1.72
N GLY A 301 47.44 -0.30 -2.58
CA GLY A 301 47.64 -1.71 -2.21
C GLY A 301 46.46 -2.60 -2.60
N GLY A 302 45.25 -2.05 -2.59
CA GLY A 302 44.03 -2.74 -2.95
C GLY A 302 43.55 -3.71 -1.89
N GLY A 303 42.56 -3.28 -1.10
CA GLY A 303 41.80 -4.18 -0.23
C GLY A 303 41.20 -3.49 0.99
N GLY A 304 40.51 -4.30 1.77
CA GLY A 304 39.95 -3.90 3.05
C GLY A 304 39.98 -5.07 4.03
N ASN A 305 40.13 -4.75 5.30
CA ASN A 305 40.00 -5.73 6.35
C ASN A 305 39.59 -5.05 7.65
N ALA A 306 38.36 -5.28 8.09
CA ALA A 306 37.83 -4.84 9.37
C ALA A 306 38.62 -5.33 10.61
N GLY A 307 39.46 -6.36 10.44
CA GLY A 307 40.22 -7.05 11.48
C GLY A 307 39.37 -7.95 12.37
N CYS A 308 38.07 -7.65 12.48
CA CYS A 308 37.08 -8.42 13.20
C CYS A 308 35.66 -7.95 12.85
N ILE A 309 34.68 -8.83 13.07
CA ILE A 309 33.26 -8.52 12.89
C ILE A 309 32.64 -8.19 14.26
N GLY A 310 31.96 -7.04 14.37
CA GLY A 310 31.23 -6.64 15.59
C GLY A 310 32.11 -6.28 16.80
N CYS A 311 33.39 -6.03 16.57
CA CYS A 311 34.39 -5.83 17.62
C CYS A 311 34.53 -4.40 18.13
N ILE A 312 33.65 -3.48 17.71
CA ILE A 312 33.56 -2.18 18.37
C ILE A 312 33.54 -2.35 19.89
N CYS A 313 34.28 -1.47 20.56
CA CYS A 313 34.37 -1.37 22.01
C CYS A 313 35.03 -2.58 22.71
N THR A 314 35.68 -3.46 21.95
CA THR A 314 36.48 -4.56 22.48
C THR A 314 37.96 -4.18 22.46
N ASN A 315 38.58 -4.04 23.64
CA ASN A 315 40.00 -3.68 23.72
C ASN A 315 40.87 -4.76 23.04
N GLY A 316 41.94 -4.32 22.37
CA GLY A 316 42.84 -5.22 21.64
C GLY A 316 42.32 -5.72 20.29
N SER A 317 41.10 -5.36 19.88
CA SER A 317 40.58 -5.64 18.53
C SER A 317 39.77 -4.51 17.89
N LYS A 318 39.18 -3.59 18.67
CA LYS A 318 38.36 -2.49 18.12
C LYS A 318 39.13 -1.51 17.23
N GLY A 319 40.46 -1.53 17.27
CA GLY A 319 41.35 -0.66 16.52
C GLY A 319 42.12 -1.38 15.42
N SER A 320 41.59 -2.46 14.85
CA SER A 320 42.31 -3.24 13.84
C SER A 320 41.80 -3.09 12.42
N GLY A 321 40.80 -2.24 12.12
CA GLY A 321 40.23 -2.15 10.76
C GLY A 321 41.06 -1.28 9.80
N TYR A 322 41.10 -1.61 8.50
CA TYR A 322 41.68 -0.73 7.49
C TYR A 322 40.93 -0.77 6.15
N THR A 323 41.08 0.31 5.38
CA THR A 323 40.64 0.42 3.99
C THR A 323 41.74 1.05 3.14
N SER A 324 42.03 0.46 1.98
CA SER A 324 42.99 0.99 1.02
C SER A 324 42.55 0.71 -0.42
N PRO A 325 42.55 1.70 -1.32
CA PRO A 325 42.04 1.51 -2.67
C PRO A 325 43.02 0.73 -3.56
N ALA A 326 42.50 -0.01 -4.54
CA ALA A 326 43.32 -0.74 -5.51
C ALA A 326 43.86 0.14 -6.64
N ASP A 327 43.16 1.23 -6.96
CA ASP A 327 43.52 2.19 -8.00
C ASP A 327 44.41 3.33 -7.53
N ALA A 328 44.84 3.27 -6.27
CA ALA A 328 45.58 4.32 -5.61
C ALA A 328 44.83 5.67 -5.54
N ILE A 329 43.49 5.67 -5.56
CA ILE A 329 42.66 6.85 -5.39
C ILE A 329 41.84 6.75 -4.10
N PRO A 330 42.37 7.21 -2.96
CA PRO A 330 41.72 7.05 -1.65
C PRO A 330 40.67 8.14 -1.39
N SER A 331 39.82 8.42 -2.38
CA SER A 331 38.79 9.47 -2.31
C SER A 331 37.61 9.23 -3.26
N GLY A 332 36.49 9.88 -2.97
CA GLY A 332 35.29 9.84 -3.79
C GLY A 332 34.33 8.73 -3.33
N ASP A 333 33.15 8.71 -3.92
CA ASP A 333 32.05 7.83 -3.53
C ASP A 333 32.36 6.33 -3.56
N ASN A 334 33.23 5.86 -4.47
CA ASN A 334 33.68 4.47 -4.50
C ASN A 334 34.46 4.13 -3.22
N PHE A 335 35.47 4.94 -2.88
CA PHE A 335 36.24 4.76 -1.66
C PHE A 335 35.36 4.91 -0.41
N ASP A 336 34.51 5.94 -0.36
CA ASP A 336 33.74 6.28 0.84
C ASP A 336 32.61 5.29 1.13
N ILE A 337 31.87 4.85 0.10
CA ILE A 337 30.67 4.00 0.25
C ILE A 337 30.98 2.52 0.00
N ASP A 338 31.68 2.21 -1.09
CA ASP A 338 31.89 0.80 -1.45
C ASP A 338 32.94 0.15 -0.54
N TYR A 339 33.95 0.90 -0.08
CA TYR A 339 35.04 0.34 0.74
C TYR A 339 34.93 0.74 2.22
N VAL A 340 34.95 2.04 2.54
CA VAL A 340 35.02 2.47 3.95
C VAL A 340 33.75 2.13 4.71
N ALA A 341 32.57 2.44 4.16
CA ALA A 341 31.30 2.10 4.82
C ALA A 341 31.11 0.58 4.95
N HIS A 342 31.63 -0.21 4.00
CA HIS A 342 31.63 -1.67 4.03
C HIS A 342 32.50 -2.23 5.18
N GLU A 343 33.77 -1.82 5.25
CA GLU A 343 34.68 -2.30 6.30
C GLU A 343 34.26 -1.84 7.70
N MET A 344 33.79 -0.59 7.81
CA MET A 344 33.20 -0.12 9.07
C MET A 344 31.90 -0.87 9.38
N GLY A 345 31.12 -1.27 8.37
CA GLY A 345 29.93 -2.12 8.53
C GLY A 345 30.27 -3.46 9.19
N HIS A 346 31.38 -4.10 8.80
CA HIS A 346 31.90 -5.28 9.49
C HIS A 346 32.31 -4.99 10.93
N GLN A 347 33.09 -3.93 11.19
CA GLN A 347 33.50 -3.58 12.57
C GLN A 347 32.27 -3.41 13.48
N PHE A 348 31.18 -2.88 12.92
CA PHE A 348 29.88 -2.71 13.58
C PHE A 348 29.01 -3.98 13.64
N GLY A 349 29.34 -5.04 12.90
CA GLY A 349 28.73 -6.37 13.05
C GLY A 349 28.01 -6.92 11.81
N GLY A 350 28.04 -6.23 10.68
CA GLY A 350 27.45 -6.72 9.44
C GLY A 350 28.27 -7.85 8.83
N ASN A 351 27.61 -8.87 8.30
CA ASN A 351 28.23 -9.89 7.44
C ASN A 351 27.89 -9.59 5.97
N HIS A 352 28.57 -10.27 5.05
CA HIS A 352 28.29 -10.09 3.64
C HIS A 352 26.89 -10.59 3.24
N THR A 353 26.26 -9.86 2.34
CA THR A 353 24.89 -10.12 1.89
C THR A 353 24.83 -10.87 0.56
N PHE A 354 25.92 -10.89 -0.21
CA PHE A 354 26.00 -11.56 -1.50
C PHE A 354 25.80 -13.07 -1.39
N SER A 355 25.48 -13.73 -2.50
CA SER A 355 25.41 -15.20 -2.59
C SER A 355 26.40 -15.82 -3.57
N MET A 356 27.23 -15.02 -4.25
CA MET A 356 28.30 -15.54 -5.12
C MET A 356 29.29 -16.47 -4.38
N ASN A 357 29.43 -16.31 -3.08
CA ASN A 357 30.10 -17.24 -2.18
C ASN A 357 29.26 -17.40 -0.89
N ASN A 358 29.50 -18.45 -0.12
CA ASN A 358 28.80 -18.72 1.15
C ASN A 358 29.79 -18.74 2.30
N GLU A 359 29.56 -17.85 3.26
CA GLU A 359 30.45 -17.67 4.42
C GLU A 359 29.94 -18.38 5.68
N GLY A 360 28.78 -19.05 5.59
CA GLY A 360 28.16 -19.76 6.71
C GLY A 360 27.64 -18.84 7.81
N THR A 361 27.44 -17.55 7.51
CA THR A 361 27.00 -16.51 8.46
C THR A 361 25.48 -16.42 8.59
N GLY A 362 24.75 -16.99 7.62
CA GLY A 362 23.30 -16.88 7.54
C GLY A 362 22.81 -15.53 7.00
N ALA A 363 23.68 -14.74 6.36
CA ALA A 363 23.38 -13.40 5.85
C ALA A 363 23.38 -13.28 4.31
N ASN A 364 23.63 -14.37 3.57
CA ASN A 364 23.75 -14.39 2.12
C ASN A 364 22.36 -14.26 1.44
N MET A 365 21.76 -13.07 1.51
CA MET A 365 20.37 -12.76 1.14
C MET A 365 20.20 -12.11 -0.25
N GLU A 366 21.29 -11.85 -0.99
CA GLU A 366 21.23 -11.18 -2.29
C GLU A 366 21.80 -12.05 -3.42
N PRO A 367 21.19 -12.07 -4.63
CA PRO A 367 21.74 -12.80 -5.79
C PRO A 367 23.12 -12.26 -6.22
N GLY A 368 23.98 -13.17 -6.70
CA GLY A 368 25.28 -12.77 -7.26
C GLY A 368 26.16 -12.01 -6.27
N SER A 369 26.76 -10.92 -6.75
CA SER A 369 27.58 -9.99 -5.96
C SER A 369 26.79 -9.16 -4.93
N GLY A 370 25.46 -9.11 -4.98
CA GLY A 370 24.68 -8.22 -4.11
C GLY A 370 24.77 -6.74 -4.52
N SER A 371 23.77 -5.97 -4.09
CA SER A 371 23.54 -4.57 -4.48
C SER A 371 23.82 -3.58 -3.36
N THR A 372 23.75 -4.03 -2.10
CA THR A 372 23.85 -3.16 -0.93
C THR A 372 25.30 -2.94 -0.48
N ILE A 373 25.52 -2.08 0.51
CA ILE A 373 26.86 -1.76 1.03
C ILE A 373 27.63 -3.00 1.49
N MET A 374 26.97 -4.01 2.06
CA MET A 374 27.62 -5.27 2.49
C MET A 374 27.66 -6.33 1.37
N GLY A 375 27.30 -5.97 0.14
CA GLY A 375 27.58 -6.74 -1.07
C GLY A 375 28.96 -6.42 -1.65
N TYR A 376 29.26 -7.04 -2.78
CA TYR A 376 30.50 -6.95 -3.56
C TYR A 376 30.21 -6.45 -5.00
N ALA A 377 29.29 -5.49 -5.14
CA ALA A 377 28.97 -4.89 -6.43
C ALA A 377 30.25 -4.41 -7.15
N GLY A 378 30.41 -4.80 -8.42
CA GLY A 378 31.49 -4.38 -9.30
C GLY A 378 32.83 -5.11 -9.18
N ILE A 379 32.96 -6.13 -8.31
CA ILE A 379 34.27 -6.73 -8.01
C ILE A 379 34.32 -8.25 -8.17
N THR A 380 33.29 -8.83 -8.78
CA THR A 380 33.12 -10.29 -8.88
C THR A 380 32.82 -10.71 -10.32
N SER A 381 32.81 -12.01 -10.61
CA SER A 381 32.43 -12.58 -11.91
C SER A 381 30.95 -12.99 -12.01
N GLN A 382 30.16 -12.71 -10.96
CA GLN A 382 28.72 -12.87 -10.91
C GLN A 382 28.09 -11.52 -10.56
N ASP A 383 28.53 -10.48 -11.26
CA ASP A 383 28.21 -9.13 -10.89
C ASP A 383 26.81 -8.71 -11.32
N ILE A 384 26.09 -8.04 -10.41
CA ILE A 384 24.72 -7.59 -10.65
C ILE A 384 24.65 -6.10 -10.98
N GLN A 385 25.67 -5.33 -10.57
CA GLN A 385 25.81 -3.89 -10.83
C GLN A 385 27.24 -3.41 -10.53
N PRO A 386 27.73 -2.34 -11.19
CA PRO A 386 29.12 -1.90 -11.03
C PRO A 386 29.50 -1.31 -9.67
N HIS A 387 28.54 -0.80 -8.89
CA HIS A 387 28.79 -0.12 -7.61
C HIS A 387 27.65 -0.33 -6.64
N SER A 388 27.92 -0.38 -5.33
CA SER A 388 26.88 -0.57 -4.32
C SER A 388 25.95 0.64 -4.22
N ASP A 389 24.68 0.36 -4.02
CA ASP A 389 23.70 1.36 -3.64
C ASP A 389 23.92 1.78 -2.17
N ALA A 390 23.78 3.08 -1.87
CA ALA A 390 24.17 3.67 -0.58
C ALA A 390 23.15 3.40 0.56
N PHE A 391 22.84 2.12 0.80
CA PHE A 391 22.01 1.66 1.91
C PHE A 391 22.43 0.25 2.36
N PHE A 392 22.03 -0.13 3.57
CA PHE A 392 22.24 -1.47 4.11
C PHE A 392 21.00 -2.36 3.92
N HIS A 393 21.24 -3.62 3.52
CA HIS A 393 20.21 -4.66 3.48
C HIS A 393 19.57 -4.84 4.88
N ALA A 394 18.31 -5.22 4.95
CA ALA A 394 17.61 -5.41 6.23
C ALA A 394 18.28 -6.44 7.17
N ILE A 395 19.03 -7.42 6.64
CA ILE A 395 19.83 -8.35 7.46
C ILE A 395 21.02 -7.65 8.13
N SER A 396 21.67 -6.73 7.43
CA SER A 396 22.77 -5.92 7.96
C SER A 396 22.25 -4.95 9.02
N ILE A 397 21.08 -4.35 8.81
CA ILE A 397 20.37 -3.56 9.83
C ILE A 397 20.13 -4.37 11.09
N GLN A 398 19.59 -5.58 10.95
CA GLN A 398 19.36 -6.47 12.08
C GLN A 398 20.66 -6.80 12.82
N GLN A 399 21.72 -7.21 12.11
CA GLN A 399 22.97 -7.64 12.74
C GLN A 399 23.71 -6.49 13.43
N ILE A 400 23.87 -5.36 12.74
CA ILE A 400 24.56 -4.19 13.26
C ILE A 400 23.78 -3.59 14.44
N THR A 401 22.46 -3.45 14.32
CA THR A 401 21.63 -2.88 15.38
C THR A 401 21.65 -3.75 16.64
N ASN A 402 21.61 -5.08 16.48
CA ASN A 402 21.80 -6.02 17.60
C ASN A 402 23.14 -5.79 18.30
N ASN A 403 24.23 -5.68 17.53
CA ASN A 403 25.55 -5.51 18.11
C ASN A 403 25.66 -4.17 18.84
N ILE A 404 25.33 -3.04 18.21
CA ILE A 404 25.49 -1.70 18.83
C ILE A 404 24.59 -1.51 20.05
N LYS A 405 23.39 -2.11 20.07
CA LYS A 405 22.48 -2.06 21.23
C LYS A 405 23.01 -2.84 22.42
N ALA A 406 23.83 -3.87 22.19
CA ALA A 406 24.47 -4.65 23.24
C ALA A 406 25.74 -3.98 23.81
N LYS A 407 26.27 -2.91 23.20
CA LYS A 407 27.46 -2.20 23.67
C LYS A 407 27.09 -1.00 24.56
N THR A 408 28.02 -0.61 25.44
CA THR A 408 27.83 0.49 26.42
C THR A 408 28.81 1.65 26.26
N CYS A 409 29.75 1.54 25.33
CA CYS A 409 30.80 2.52 25.06
C CYS A 409 30.32 3.82 24.39
N SER A 410 29.20 3.75 23.65
CA SER A 410 28.66 4.89 22.93
C SER A 410 28.01 5.90 23.88
N VAL A 411 28.07 7.18 23.49
CA VAL A 411 27.24 8.21 24.11
C VAL A 411 25.88 8.20 23.42
N ASN A 412 24.82 7.91 24.17
CA ASN A 412 23.47 7.80 23.63
C ASN A 412 22.68 9.08 23.91
N THR A 413 22.15 9.70 22.85
CA THR A 413 21.34 10.92 22.93
C THR A 413 19.94 10.64 22.40
N ASN A 414 18.91 11.06 23.13
CA ASN A 414 17.53 10.96 22.63
C ASN A 414 17.35 11.91 21.44
N THR A 415 16.82 11.39 20.34
CA THR A 415 16.63 12.16 19.10
C THR A 415 15.35 13.00 19.16
N GLY A 416 14.42 12.64 20.05
CA GLY A 416 13.07 13.22 20.08
C GLY A 416 12.20 12.79 18.90
N ASN A 417 12.67 11.82 18.11
CA ASN A 417 11.95 11.22 17.00
C ASN A 417 10.95 10.16 17.49
N THR A 418 9.78 10.09 16.87
CA THR A 418 8.91 8.93 17.00
C THR A 418 9.27 7.89 15.93
N ILE A 419 9.35 6.62 16.32
CA ILE A 419 9.76 5.55 15.38
C ILE A 419 8.58 5.15 14.49
N PRO A 420 8.80 4.94 13.18
CA PRO A 420 7.75 4.56 12.26
C PRO A 420 7.20 3.15 12.55
N THR A 421 5.95 2.92 12.16
CA THR A 421 5.35 1.59 12.14
C THR A 421 5.63 0.88 10.82
N ALA A 422 5.68 -0.45 10.86
CA ALA A 422 5.80 -1.29 9.68
C ALA A 422 4.80 -2.46 9.80
N ASN A 423 4.07 -2.72 8.73
CA ASN A 423 3.15 -3.85 8.61
C ASN A 423 3.27 -4.41 7.20
N ALA A 424 3.75 -5.65 7.09
CA ALA A 424 4.01 -6.33 5.83
C ALA A 424 2.72 -6.91 5.21
N GLY A 425 1.60 -6.89 5.93
CA GLY A 425 0.34 -7.46 5.48
C GLY A 425 0.25 -8.97 5.77
N LEU A 426 -0.51 -9.68 4.95
CA LEU A 426 -0.77 -11.11 5.13
C LEU A 426 0.29 -11.97 4.40
N ASP A 427 0.43 -13.21 4.87
CA ASP A 427 1.09 -14.27 4.11
C ASP A 427 0.19 -14.74 2.95
N TYR A 428 0.80 -15.14 1.84
CA TYR A 428 0.06 -15.57 0.64
C TYR A 428 0.60 -16.86 0.04
N THR A 429 -0.29 -17.66 -0.56
CA THR A 429 0.09 -18.76 -1.45
C THR A 429 -0.17 -18.36 -2.90
N ILE A 430 0.87 -18.24 -3.72
CA ILE A 430 0.78 -17.77 -5.12
C ILE A 430 0.98 -18.91 -6.13
N PRO A 431 0.41 -18.82 -7.34
CA PRO A 431 0.73 -19.74 -8.44
C PRO A 431 2.20 -19.59 -8.88
N LYS A 432 2.82 -20.70 -9.32
CA LYS A 432 4.19 -20.69 -9.84
C LYS A 432 4.27 -19.97 -11.18
N GLY A 433 5.40 -19.32 -11.44
CA GLY A 433 5.67 -18.65 -12.71
C GLY A 433 4.78 -17.44 -12.98
N THR A 434 4.20 -16.83 -11.94
CA THR A 434 3.27 -15.70 -12.05
C THR A 434 3.80 -14.46 -11.33
N PRO A 435 3.75 -13.27 -11.95
CA PRO A 435 4.06 -12.00 -11.29
C PRO A 435 3.27 -11.76 -10.01
N PHE A 436 3.88 -11.10 -9.03
CA PHE A 436 3.19 -10.72 -7.80
C PHE A 436 3.66 -9.36 -7.27
N VAL A 437 2.82 -8.74 -6.44
CA VAL A 437 3.09 -7.44 -5.81
C VAL A 437 2.97 -7.57 -4.31
N LEU A 438 3.98 -7.12 -3.58
CA LEU A 438 3.89 -7.00 -2.12
C LEU A 438 3.62 -5.55 -1.78
N THR A 439 2.63 -5.32 -0.91
CA THR A 439 2.22 -3.98 -0.47
C THR A 439 2.16 -3.98 1.05
N GLY A 440 3.03 -3.19 1.67
CA GLY A 440 3.00 -2.98 3.11
C GLY A 440 2.26 -1.70 3.49
N THR A 441 2.23 -1.40 4.78
CA THR A 441 1.78 -0.10 5.32
C THR A 441 2.72 0.35 6.42
N GLY A 442 2.93 1.67 6.51
CA GLY A 442 3.69 2.28 7.59
C GLY A 442 3.11 3.65 7.92
N THR A 443 3.27 4.06 9.17
CA THR A 443 2.83 5.36 9.67
C THR A 443 3.91 5.96 10.54
N ASP A 444 4.06 7.27 10.47
CA ASP A 444 4.93 8.03 11.35
C ASP A 444 4.11 9.03 12.17
N ALA A 445 4.37 9.10 13.48
CA ALA A 445 3.58 9.97 14.36
C ALA A 445 4.01 11.45 14.28
N ASP A 446 5.25 11.71 13.87
CA ASP A 446 5.77 13.07 13.68
C ASP A 446 5.31 13.66 12.33
N GLY A 447 4.76 12.82 11.44
CA GLY A 447 4.34 13.18 10.09
C GLY A 447 5.52 13.23 9.11
N ASP A 448 6.64 12.58 9.45
CA ASP A 448 7.80 12.50 8.59
C ASP A 448 7.49 11.69 7.33
N SER A 449 8.18 12.01 6.24
CA SER A 449 7.99 11.31 4.97
C SER A 449 8.69 9.95 5.00
N LEU A 450 7.92 8.90 4.70
CA LEU A 450 8.36 7.53 4.81
C LEU A 450 8.89 6.97 3.50
N THR A 451 9.90 6.12 3.60
CA THR A 451 10.37 5.29 2.49
C THR A 451 10.33 3.82 2.88
N TYR A 452 10.14 3.00 1.85
CA TYR A 452 9.77 1.61 1.95
C TYR A 452 10.66 0.77 1.06
N ILE A 453 11.01 -0.42 1.54
CA ILE A 453 11.70 -1.43 0.73
C ILE A 453 11.19 -2.82 1.13
N TRP A 454 11.06 -3.67 0.12
CA TRP A 454 10.79 -5.09 0.27
C TRP A 454 12.05 -5.85 -0.12
N GLU A 455 12.61 -6.65 0.78
CA GLU A 455 13.87 -7.38 0.58
C GLU A 455 13.67 -8.87 0.86
N GLN A 456 14.31 -9.73 0.09
CA GLN A 456 14.23 -11.17 0.33
C GLN A 456 15.17 -11.54 1.49
N MET A 457 14.71 -12.43 2.38
CA MET A 457 15.42 -12.88 3.59
C MET A 457 15.74 -14.38 3.54
N ASP A 458 15.88 -14.92 2.33
CA ASP A 458 16.24 -16.33 2.10
C ASP A 458 17.76 -16.49 1.96
N ASN A 459 18.40 -17.04 2.99
CA ASN A 459 19.85 -17.26 2.97
C ASN A 459 20.25 -18.33 1.94
N ALA A 460 21.28 -18.04 1.14
CA ALA A 460 21.85 -18.98 0.19
C ALA A 460 22.54 -20.16 0.91
N SER A 461 22.29 -21.39 0.44
CA SER A 461 23.10 -22.55 0.82
C SER A 461 24.39 -22.63 0.01
N SER A 462 25.33 -23.52 0.38
CA SER A 462 26.58 -23.72 -0.37
C SER A 462 26.34 -24.22 -1.80
N SER A 463 25.19 -24.84 -2.07
CA SER A 463 24.79 -25.27 -3.42
C SER A 463 24.23 -24.14 -4.30
N GLN A 464 24.23 -22.90 -3.81
CA GLN A 464 23.61 -21.73 -4.45
C GLN A 464 24.58 -20.59 -4.65
N THR A 465 25.86 -20.93 -4.76
CA THR A 465 26.97 -19.99 -4.96
C THR A 465 27.53 -20.08 -6.38
N GLY A 466 28.52 -19.23 -6.70
CA GLY A 466 29.09 -19.12 -8.05
C GLY A 466 27.99 -18.84 -9.07
N ALA A 467 28.03 -19.51 -10.22
CA ALA A 467 26.98 -19.37 -11.25
C ALA A 467 25.56 -19.70 -10.75
N SER A 468 25.41 -20.54 -9.72
CA SER A 468 24.11 -20.88 -9.12
C SER A 468 23.56 -19.80 -8.18
N SER A 469 24.33 -18.75 -7.92
CA SER A 469 23.87 -17.55 -7.20
C SER A 469 22.91 -16.69 -8.02
N ALA A 470 22.94 -16.80 -9.35
CA ALA A 470 22.00 -16.12 -10.23
C ALA A 470 20.55 -16.49 -9.90
N ALA A 471 19.64 -15.55 -10.12
CA ALA A 471 18.21 -15.83 -10.01
C ALA A 471 17.77 -16.75 -11.15
N SER A 472 16.94 -17.75 -10.84
CA SER A 472 16.39 -18.65 -11.85
C SER A 472 15.01 -19.16 -11.45
N ALA A 473 14.21 -19.56 -12.44
CA ALA A 473 12.87 -20.06 -12.19
C ALA A 473 12.86 -21.39 -11.40
N THR A 474 13.88 -22.22 -11.60
CA THR A 474 13.97 -23.55 -10.98
C THR A 474 14.72 -23.56 -9.65
N LYS A 475 15.22 -22.40 -9.18
CA LYS A 475 15.93 -22.27 -7.92
C LYS A 475 14.98 -22.60 -6.76
N ALA A 476 15.30 -23.62 -5.96
CA ALA A 476 14.42 -24.12 -4.91
C ALA A 476 14.61 -23.44 -3.54
N SER A 477 15.74 -22.75 -3.30
CA SER A 477 16.02 -22.02 -2.05
C SER A 477 16.85 -20.76 -2.32
N GLY A 478 17.28 -20.04 -1.27
CA GLY A 478 18.17 -18.87 -1.39
C GLY A 478 17.58 -17.69 -2.16
N PRO A 479 18.36 -16.64 -2.40
CA PRO A 479 17.84 -15.41 -2.98
C PRO A 479 17.56 -15.58 -4.47
N ASN A 480 16.41 -15.06 -4.89
CA ASN A 480 15.92 -15.04 -6.27
C ASN A 480 15.46 -13.64 -6.71
N PHE A 481 15.49 -12.66 -5.82
CA PHE A 481 15.13 -11.27 -6.08
C PHE A 481 16.15 -10.32 -5.45
N ARG A 482 16.76 -9.47 -6.27
CA ARG A 482 17.70 -8.41 -5.87
C ARG A 482 17.06 -7.37 -4.93
N SER A 483 17.85 -6.68 -4.12
CA SER A 483 17.42 -5.45 -3.43
C SER A 483 17.53 -4.22 -4.34
N TRP A 484 16.54 -3.33 -4.25
CA TRP A 484 16.50 -2.06 -4.98
C TRP A 484 16.46 -0.91 -3.98
N THR A 485 16.93 0.27 -4.37
CA THR A 485 16.85 1.48 -3.53
C THR A 485 15.44 1.65 -2.94
N PRO A 486 15.33 2.00 -1.64
CA PRO A 486 14.04 2.33 -1.03
C PRO A 486 13.25 3.35 -1.85
N THR A 487 11.92 3.31 -1.78
CA THR A 487 11.03 4.21 -2.53
C THR A 487 9.92 4.79 -1.65
N THR A 488 9.23 5.83 -2.10
CA THR A 488 8.02 6.37 -1.45
C THR A 488 6.79 5.47 -1.64
N SER A 489 6.85 4.48 -2.53
CA SER A 489 5.79 3.49 -2.72
C SER A 489 5.95 2.34 -1.73
N PRO A 490 4.91 2.01 -0.93
CA PRO A 490 4.93 0.82 -0.08
C PRO A 490 4.75 -0.49 -0.85
N ALA A 491 4.52 -0.40 -2.16
CA ALA A 491 4.33 -1.54 -3.06
C ALA A 491 5.58 -1.83 -3.90
N ARG A 492 5.97 -3.10 -3.99
CA ARG A 492 7.02 -3.61 -4.90
C ARG A 492 6.49 -4.75 -5.76
N TYR A 493 6.75 -4.67 -7.06
CA TYR A 493 6.42 -5.69 -8.05
C TYR A 493 7.58 -6.67 -8.26
N PHE A 494 7.26 -7.96 -8.45
CA PHE A 494 8.20 -9.05 -8.62
C PHE A 494 7.89 -9.87 -9.89
N PRO A 495 8.79 -9.89 -10.90
CA PRO A 495 9.97 -9.04 -11.05
C PRO A 495 9.56 -7.57 -11.23
N ARG A 496 10.52 -6.65 -11.33
CA ARG A 496 10.20 -5.22 -11.54
C ARG A 496 9.19 -5.02 -12.68
N MET A 497 8.27 -4.06 -12.52
CA MET A 497 7.17 -3.83 -13.47
C MET A 497 7.66 -3.66 -14.92
N ALA A 498 8.80 -3.02 -15.15
CA ALA A 498 9.37 -2.89 -16.48
C ALA A 498 9.67 -4.25 -17.17
N SER A 499 10.06 -5.27 -16.41
CA SER A 499 10.26 -6.63 -16.92
C SER A 499 8.91 -7.30 -17.22
N VAL A 500 7.93 -7.16 -16.33
CA VAL A 500 6.56 -7.67 -16.53
C VAL A 500 5.93 -7.05 -17.78
N LEU A 501 6.10 -5.74 -17.98
CA LEU A 501 5.63 -5.02 -19.16
C LEU A 501 6.38 -5.41 -20.45
N ALA A 502 7.53 -6.05 -20.35
CA ALA A 502 8.21 -6.65 -21.51
C ALA A 502 7.78 -8.11 -21.75
N GLY A 503 6.86 -8.65 -20.95
CA GLY A 503 6.47 -10.06 -20.96
C GLY A 503 7.56 -10.98 -20.41
N ALA A 504 8.55 -10.44 -19.68
CA ALA A 504 9.67 -11.19 -19.16
C ALA A 504 9.35 -11.74 -17.75
N THR A 505 9.76 -12.98 -17.50
CA THR A 505 9.67 -13.63 -16.18
C THR A 505 10.93 -13.42 -15.34
N THR A 506 11.88 -12.66 -15.87
CA THR A 506 13.18 -12.40 -15.27
C THR A 506 13.59 -10.93 -15.44
N THR A 507 14.50 -10.46 -14.57
CA THR A 507 15.18 -9.17 -14.70
C THR A 507 16.67 -9.42 -14.88
N ALA A 508 17.28 -8.82 -15.91
CA ALA A 508 18.72 -8.85 -16.13
C ALA A 508 19.45 -7.83 -15.24
N GLY A 509 20.60 -8.23 -14.68
CA GLY A 509 21.60 -7.33 -14.12
C GLY A 509 22.75 -7.11 -15.12
N SER A 510 23.90 -6.65 -14.63
CA SER A 510 25.09 -6.43 -15.46
C SER A 510 25.59 -7.72 -16.12
N GLU A 511 25.80 -8.79 -15.35
CA GLU A 511 26.35 -10.05 -15.87
C GLU A 511 25.39 -11.23 -15.76
N ILE A 512 24.51 -11.22 -14.75
CA ILE A 512 23.62 -12.34 -14.43
C ILE A 512 22.15 -11.92 -14.35
N THR A 513 21.25 -12.91 -14.31
CA THR A 513 19.84 -12.66 -13.97
C THR A 513 19.71 -12.38 -12.47
N VAL A 514 19.00 -11.30 -12.12
CA VAL A 514 18.92 -10.76 -10.74
C VAL A 514 17.54 -10.88 -10.10
N GLU A 515 16.51 -11.11 -10.90
CA GLU A 515 15.17 -11.47 -10.43
C GLU A 515 14.60 -12.56 -11.32
N ALA A 516 13.90 -13.55 -10.75
CA ALA A 516 13.21 -14.57 -11.52
C ALA A 516 11.95 -15.07 -10.80
N LEU A 517 10.86 -15.25 -11.56
CA LEU A 517 9.66 -15.92 -11.07
C LEU A 517 9.91 -17.40 -10.85
N SER A 518 9.59 -17.90 -9.66
CA SER A 518 9.81 -19.31 -9.31
C SER A 518 8.78 -20.21 -10.01
N SER A 519 9.28 -21.20 -10.76
CA SER A 519 8.51 -22.26 -11.42
C SER A 519 8.46 -23.56 -10.60
N VAL A 520 9.03 -23.56 -9.40
CA VAL A 520 9.08 -24.69 -8.46
C VAL A 520 8.42 -24.31 -7.14
N ALA A 521 7.87 -25.31 -6.44
CA ALA A 521 7.31 -25.10 -5.12
C ALA A 521 8.42 -24.67 -4.15
N ARG A 522 8.22 -23.55 -3.46
CA ARG A 522 9.15 -23.05 -2.44
C ARG A 522 8.49 -21.98 -1.59
N THR A 523 9.10 -21.70 -0.46
CA THR A 523 8.78 -20.54 0.37
C THR A 523 9.76 -19.42 0.03
N LEU A 524 9.24 -18.21 -0.02
CA LEU A 524 9.99 -16.97 -0.15
C LEU A 524 9.73 -16.14 1.10
N ASN A 525 10.79 -15.77 1.80
CA ASN A 525 10.71 -14.94 2.99
C ASN A 525 11.04 -13.51 2.59
N PHE A 526 10.16 -12.55 2.88
CA PHE A 526 10.39 -11.14 2.59
C PHE A 526 10.30 -10.30 3.85
N ARG A 527 11.11 -9.25 3.92
CA ARG A 527 11.06 -8.21 4.93
C ARG A 527 10.65 -6.89 4.31
N PHE A 528 9.68 -6.25 4.94
CA PHE A 528 9.25 -4.88 4.67
C PHE A 528 9.89 -3.94 5.67
N THR A 529 10.80 -3.07 5.22
CA THR A 529 11.48 -2.09 6.06
C THR A 529 10.97 -0.69 5.77
N VAL A 530 10.58 0.04 6.82
CA VAL A 530 10.09 1.42 6.78
C VAL A 530 11.13 2.33 7.43
N ARG A 531 11.50 3.42 6.75
CA ARG A 531 12.43 4.45 7.24
C ARG A 531 11.74 5.81 7.26
N ASP A 532 11.92 6.57 8.33
CA ASP A 532 11.40 7.94 8.44
C ASP A 532 12.32 9.01 7.84
N ASN A 533 13.57 8.65 7.52
CA ASN A 533 14.58 9.53 6.93
C ASN A 533 14.84 10.81 7.73
N LYS A 534 14.47 10.88 9.01
CA LYS A 534 14.59 12.10 9.81
C LYS A 534 16.06 12.49 10.00
N ALA A 535 16.44 13.66 9.51
CA ALA A 535 17.81 14.15 9.68
C ALA A 535 18.17 14.33 11.17
N GLY A 536 19.34 13.81 11.54
CA GLY A 536 19.90 13.99 12.88
C GLY A 536 19.60 12.86 13.87
N GLY A 537 18.93 11.79 13.44
CA GLY A 537 18.65 10.60 14.24
C GLY A 537 17.40 9.87 13.77
N SER A 538 17.44 9.36 12.54
CA SER A 538 16.34 8.64 11.90
C SER A 538 16.05 7.32 12.58
N GLY A 539 14.79 6.91 12.49
CA GLY A 539 14.30 5.63 12.93
C GLY A 539 13.96 4.71 11.75
N ASN A 540 13.96 3.42 12.03
CA ASN A 540 13.38 2.45 11.13
C ASN A 540 12.69 1.33 11.91
N ASN A 541 11.79 0.65 11.21
CA ASN A 541 11.10 -0.52 11.72
C ASN A 541 10.82 -1.50 10.57
N SER A 542 10.53 -2.74 10.91
CA SER A 542 10.30 -3.78 9.90
C SER A 542 9.31 -4.84 10.34
N ASP A 543 8.67 -5.44 9.35
CA ASP A 543 7.79 -6.58 9.49
C ASP A 543 8.04 -7.58 8.35
N ASP A 544 7.71 -8.85 8.56
CA ASP A 544 8.05 -9.93 7.63
C ASP A 544 6.76 -10.54 7.03
N ALA A 545 6.84 -10.97 5.78
CA ALA A 545 5.78 -11.72 5.10
C ALA A 545 6.33 -12.97 4.42
N VAL A 546 5.54 -14.04 4.43
CA VAL A 546 5.87 -15.34 3.87
C VAL A 546 5.03 -15.60 2.62
N ILE A 547 5.71 -15.80 1.50
CA ILE A 547 5.07 -16.09 0.22
C ILE A 547 5.36 -17.53 -0.18
N THR A 548 4.32 -18.35 -0.24
CA THR A 548 4.42 -19.76 -0.63
C THR A 548 4.11 -19.91 -2.12
N VAL A 549 5.09 -20.35 -2.90
CA VAL A 549 4.90 -20.69 -4.31
C VAL A 549 4.30 -22.08 -4.41
N ASN A 550 3.11 -22.18 -4.99
CA ASN A 550 2.39 -23.44 -5.14
C ASN A 550 3.01 -24.33 -6.24
N GLY A 551 3.18 -25.62 -5.98
CA GLY A 551 3.74 -26.55 -6.96
C GLY A 551 2.81 -26.93 -8.11
N THR A 552 1.49 -26.80 -7.91
CA THR A 552 0.45 -27.30 -8.82
C THR A 552 -0.19 -26.17 -9.62
N ALA A 553 -0.62 -25.10 -8.96
CA ALA A 553 -1.24 -23.94 -9.60
C ALA A 553 -0.20 -23.08 -10.33
N GLY A 554 -0.59 -22.54 -11.49
CA GLY A 554 0.22 -21.67 -12.33
C GLY A 554 0.81 -22.32 -13.60
N PRO A 555 1.27 -21.50 -14.56
CA PRO A 555 1.29 -20.04 -14.52
C PRO A 555 -0.09 -19.44 -14.82
N PHE A 556 -0.51 -18.50 -13.98
CA PHE A 556 -1.60 -17.58 -14.27
C PHE A 556 -1.08 -16.50 -15.23
N ASN A 557 -1.67 -16.40 -16.42
CA ASN A 557 -1.26 -15.45 -17.44
C ASN A 557 -2.42 -15.00 -18.34
N ILE A 558 -2.36 -13.75 -18.81
CA ILE A 558 -3.25 -13.20 -19.83
C ILE A 558 -2.90 -13.84 -21.17
N THR A 559 -3.92 -14.33 -21.87
CA THR A 559 -3.77 -15.02 -23.17
C THR A 559 -4.22 -14.15 -24.35
N SER A 560 -4.94 -13.06 -24.10
CA SER A 560 -5.37 -12.07 -25.10
C SER A 560 -4.52 -10.79 -25.09
N GLN A 561 -4.66 -9.93 -26.11
CA GLN A 561 -3.95 -8.64 -26.22
C GLN A 561 -2.41 -8.71 -26.09
N ASN A 562 -1.81 -9.87 -26.39
CA ASN A 562 -0.35 -10.08 -26.37
C ASN A 562 0.35 -9.65 -27.67
N SER A 563 -0.41 -9.11 -28.62
CA SER A 563 0.08 -8.48 -29.85
C SER A 563 -0.46 -7.06 -29.93
N ALA A 564 0.32 -6.14 -30.51
CA ALA A 564 -0.09 -4.75 -30.65
C ALA A 564 -1.42 -4.65 -31.39
N THR A 565 -2.36 -3.88 -30.83
CA THR A 565 -3.72 -3.75 -31.37
C THR A 565 -4.24 -2.33 -31.19
N THR A 566 -5.25 -1.97 -31.98
CA THR A 566 -5.89 -0.66 -31.92
C THR A 566 -7.38 -0.82 -31.67
N TYR A 567 -7.88 -0.14 -30.65
CA TYR A 567 -9.27 -0.12 -30.26
C TYR A 567 -9.89 1.26 -30.48
N ALA A 568 -11.20 1.26 -30.76
CA ALA A 568 -12.00 2.47 -30.63
C ALA A 568 -12.27 2.72 -29.14
N GLY A 569 -12.12 3.96 -28.69
CA GLY A 569 -12.48 4.34 -27.33
C GLY A 569 -13.96 4.05 -27.06
N GLY A 570 -14.28 3.53 -25.87
CA GLY A 570 -15.63 3.09 -25.49
C GLY A 570 -16.05 1.74 -26.04
N SER A 571 -15.20 1.04 -26.81
CA SER A 571 -15.51 -0.30 -27.30
C SER A 571 -15.40 -1.38 -26.22
N SER A 572 -16.28 -2.38 -26.28
CA SER A 572 -16.21 -3.58 -25.46
C SER A 572 -15.18 -4.56 -26.04
N GLN A 573 -14.28 -5.06 -25.18
CA GLN A 573 -13.21 -5.98 -25.53
C GLN A 573 -13.21 -7.17 -24.59
N THR A 574 -13.01 -8.37 -25.13
CA THR A 574 -12.85 -9.58 -24.32
C THR A 574 -11.41 -9.74 -23.88
N VAL A 575 -11.21 -9.91 -22.57
CA VAL A 575 -9.93 -10.24 -21.94
C VAL A 575 -9.99 -11.70 -21.50
N THR A 576 -9.03 -12.51 -21.93
CA THR A 576 -8.90 -13.92 -21.58
C THR A 576 -7.59 -14.21 -20.85
N TRP A 577 -7.62 -15.15 -19.92
CA TRP A 577 -6.45 -15.57 -19.15
C TRP A 577 -6.54 -17.06 -18.79
N ASN A 578 -5.40 -17.65 -18.44
CA ASN A 578 -5.36 -18.99 -17.89
C ASN A 578 -5.63 -18.96 -16.38
N VAL A 579 -6.77 -19.53 -15.96
CA VAL A 579 -7.10 -19.70 -14.52
C VAL A 579 -6.04 -20.53 -13.80
N ALA A 580 -5.40 -21.48 -14.49
CA ALA A 580 -4.24 -22.22 -14.03
C ALA A 580 -4.36 -22.83 -12.62
N GLY A 581 -5.56 -23.30 -12.24
CA GLY A 581 -5.81 -23.92 -10.94
C GLY A 581 -5.77 -22.95 -9.74
N THR A 582 -5.80 -21.63 -9.97
CA THR A 582 -5.74 -20.59 -8.92
C THR A 582 -7.04 -20.47 -8.11
N THR A 583 -8.18 -20.94 -8.63
CA THR A 583 -9.44 -21.04 -7.87
C THR A 583 -9.43 -22.13 -6.80
N ALA A 584 -8.40 -22.97 -6.78
CA ALA A 584 -8.23 -24.09 -5.85
C ALA A 584 -6.76 -24.21 -5.39
N ASN A 585 -6.33 -25.42 -5.02
CA ASN A 585 -4.94 -25.77 -4.70
C ASN A 585 -4.29 -24.92 -3.59
N GLY A 586 -5.07 -24.32 -2.69
CA GLY A 586 -4.55 -23.46 -1.62
C GLY A 586 -4.28 -22.01 -2.04
N VAL A 587 -4.39 -21.68 -3.34
CA VAL A 587 -4.41 -20.29 -3.83
C VAL A 587 -5.82 -19.68 -3.65
N ASN A 588 -6.86 -20.50 -3.88
CA ASN A 588 -8.27 -20.22 -3.53
C ASN A 588 -8.81 -18.84 -3.97
N THR A 589 -8.36 -18.36 -5.13
CA THR A 589 -8.75 -17.05 -5.68
C THR A 589 -9.98 -17.21 -6.59
N ALA A 590 -11.17 -17.02 -6.01
CA ALA A 590 -12.45 -17.18 -6.70
C ALA A 590 -12.76 -16.03 -7.68
N ASN A 591 -12.17 -14.85 -7.47
CA ASN A 591 -12.46 -13.64 -8.22
C ASN A 591 -11.17 -12.93 -8.66
N VAL A 592 -11.26 -12.15 -9.73
CA VAL A 592 -10.19 -11.29 -10.25
C VAL A 592 -10.69 -9.85 -10.42
N ASP A 593 -9.74 -8.92 -10.43
CA ASP A 593 -9.91 -7.53 -10.84
C ASP A 593 -9.20 -7.33 -12.18
N ILE A 594 -9.85 -6.63 -13.11
CA ILE A 594 -9.28 -6.24 -14.40
C ILE A 594 -9.00 -4.74 -14.37
N LEU A 595 -7.73 -4.39 -14.54
CA LEU A 595 -7.25 -3.01 -14.48
C LEU A 595 -6.71 -2.55 -15.82
N TRP A 596 -6.75 -1.25 -16.03
CA TRP A 596 -6.34 -0.54 -17.23
C TRP A 596 -5.36 0.56 -16.92
N SER A 597 -4.32 0.64 -17.73
CA SER A 597 -3.34 1.72 -17.74
C SER A 597 -3.41 2.45 -19.07
N THR A 598 -3.35 3.77 -19.05
CA THR A 598 -3.14 4.61 -20.25
C THR A 598 -1.69 5.01 -20.47
N ASP A 599 -0.79 4.71 -19.53
CA ASP A 599 0.55 5.29 -19.43
C ASP A 599 1.65 4.23 -19.29
N ASN A 600 1.48 3.08 -19.96
CA ASN A 600 2.41 1.94 -19.92
C ASN A 600 2.67 1.37 -18.52
N GLY A 601 1.62 1.22 -17.71
CA GLY A 601 1.63 0.54 -16.42
C GLY A 601 2.15 1.39 -15.26
N ASN A 602 2.27 2.71 -15.44
CA ASN A 602 2.64 3.63 -14.37
C ASN A 602 1.45 3.87 -13.43
N THR A 603 0.23 3.98 -13.97
CA THR A 603 -1.01 4.10 -13.19
C THR A 603 -2.04 3.07 -13.63
N TRP A 604 -2.82 2.56 -12.69
CA TRP A 604 -3.83 1.52 -12.93
C TRP A 604 -5.20 1.99 -12.44
N THR A 605 -6.19 1.87 -13.33
CA THR A 605 -7.60 2.18 -13.07
C THR A 605 -8.42 0.91 -13.22
N THR A 606 -9.38 0.67 -12.33
CA THR A 606 -10.18 -0.56 -12.40
C THR A 606 -11.22 -0.47 -13.52
N LEU A 607 -11.20 -1.43 -14.45
CA LEU A 607 -12.26 -1.61 -15.43
C LEU A 607 -13.40 -2.48 -14.87
N LEU A 608 -13.04 -3.54 -14.16
CA LEU A 608 -13.98 -4.50 -13.58
C LEU A 608 -13.41 -5.07 -12.28
N ALA A 609 -14.18 -5.01 -11.19
CA ALA A 609 -13.75 -5.49 -9.87
C ALA A 609 -14.53 -6.74 -9.45
N GLY A 610 -13.86 -7.68 -8.78
CA GLY A 610 -14.50 -8.83 -8.13
C GLY A 610 -15.23 -9.78 -9.07
N THR A 611 -14.84 -9.84 -10.36
CA THR A 611 -15.48 -10.72 -11.34
C THR A 611 -14.99 -12.16 -11.20
N PRO A 612 -15.77 -13.21 -11.55
CA PRO A 612 -15.32 -14.59 -11.40
C PRO A 612 -13.98 -14.88 -12.09
N ASN A 613 -13.14 -15.68 -11.45
CA ASN A 613 -11.89 -16.18 -12.03
C ASN A 613 -12.16 -17.39 -12.94
N ASP A 614 -12.87 -17.16 -14.04
CA ASP A 614 -13.35 -18.18 -14.98
C ASP A 614 -12.59 -18.19 -16.33
N GLY A 615 -11.63 -17.29 -16.50
CA GLY A 615 -10.71 -17.25 -17.65
C GLY A 615 -11.13 -16.29 -18.77
N SER A 616 -12.28 -15.62 -18.66
CA SER A 616 -12.73 -14.70 -19.70
C SER A 616 -13.77 -13.69 -19.20
N GLN A 617 -13.54 -12.41 -19.42
CA GLN A 617 -14.51 -11.35 -19.13
C GLN A 617 -14.51 -10.26 -20.20
N ALA A 618 -15.66 -9.63 -20.42
CA ALA A 618 -15.78 -8.46 -21.29
C ALA A 618 -15.55 -7.18 -20.47
N VAL A 619 -14.78 -6.25 -21.01
CA VAL A 619 -14.50 -4.94 -20.40
C VAL A 619 -14.63 -3.83 -21.42
N THR A 620 -15.11 -2.66 -20.98
CA THR A 620 -15.19 -1.48 -21.84
C THR A 620 -13.90 -0.67 -21.73
N ILE A 621 -13.21 -0.46 -22.86
CA ILE A 621 -11.98 0.33 -22.90
C ILE A 621 -12.34 1.81 -22.78
N PRO A 622 -11.73 2.58 -21.85
CA PRO A 622 -12.04 3.99 -21.69
C PRO A 622 -11.87 4.79 -22.99
N ASN A 623 -12.75 5.76 -23.21
CA ASN A 623 -12.70 6.64 -24.39
C ASN A 623 -11.62 7.74 -24.23
N ALA A 624 -10.37 7.33 -24.06
CA ALA A 624 -9.22 8.20 -23.89
C ALA A 624 -8.10 7.76 -24.84
N ASN A 625 -7.51 8.72 -25.56
CA ASN A 625 -6.40 8.45 -26.47
C ASN A 625 -5.21 7.91 -25.69
N THR A 626 -4.64 6.79 -26.17
CA THR A 626 -3.34 6.29 -25.71
C THR A 626 -2.71 5.45 -26.81
N THR A 627 -1.38 5.38 -26.84
CA THR A 627 -0.61 4.44 -27.69
C THR A 627 0.13 3.40 -26.85
N THR A 628 -0.05 3.45 -25.53
CA THR A 628 0.68 2.68 -24.53
C THR A 628 -0.28 2.02 -23.53
N GLY A 629 -1.51 1.75 -23.96
CA GLY A 629 -2.53 1.12 -23.15
C GLY A 629 -2.13 -0.29 -22.72
N ARG A 630 -2.42 -0.66 -21.46
CA ARG A 630 -2.13 -2.00 -20.89
C ARG A 630 -3.29 -2.51 -20.06
N ILE A 631 -3.50 -3.82 -20.06
CA ILE A 631 -4.50 -4.52 -19.24
C ILE A 631 -3.79 -5.43 -18.26
N MET A 632 -4.19 -5.35 -16.99
CA MET A 632 -3.76 -6.26 -15.92
C MET A 632 -4.95 -7.08 -15.45
N VAL A 633 -4.73 -8.36 -15.20
CA VAL A 633 -5.68 -9.21 -14.47
C VAL A 633 -5.01 -9.60 -13.16
N LYS A 634 -5.62 -9.24 -12.04
CA LYS A 634 -5.10 -9.44 -10.69
C LYS A 634 -6.07 -10.29 -9.88
N GLY A 635 -5.58 -11.23 -9.07
CA GLY A 635 -6.45 -11.94 -8.13
C GLY A 635 -7.08 -10.99 -7.10
N SER A 636 -8.42 -10.99 -6.98
CA SER A 636 -9.11 -10.16 -5.97
C SER A 636 -8.72 -10.64 -4.57
N ASN A 637 -8.40 -9.69 -3.68
CA ASN A 637 -7.83 -9.97 -2.35
C ASN A 637 -6.57 -10.84 -2.38
N HIS A 638 -5.85 -10.85 -3.51
CA HIS A 638 -4.62 -11.59 -3.69
C HIS A 638 -3.50 -10.69 -4.24
N ILE A 639 -2.27 -11.21 -4.20
CA ILE A 639 -1.07 -10.48 -4.62
C ILE A 639 -0.55 -10.85 -6.02
N PHE A 640 -1.04 -11.91 -6.64
CA PHE A 640 -0.58 -12.32 -7.97
C PHE A 640 -1.37 -11.60 -9.06
N PHE A 641 -0.73 -11.38 -10.20
CA PHE A 641 -1.32 -10.76 -11.36
C PHE A 641 -0.57 -11.15 -12.63
N ASP A 642 -1.12 -10.77 -13.79
CA ASP A 642 -0.36 -10.72 -15.04
C ASP A 642 -0.77 -9.50 -15.86
N VAL A 643 0.10 -9.09 -16.80
CA VAL A 643 -0.12 -7.95 -17.70
C VAL A 643 0.07 -8.40 -19.13
N ASN A 644 -0.78 -7.93 -20.05
CA ASN A 644 -0.67 -8.26 -21.46
C ASN A 644 0.68 -7.79 -22.04
N ASN A 645 1.25 -8.54 -22.99
CA ASN A 645 2.64 -8.37 -23.45
C ASN A 645 2.85 -7.24 -24.48
N ALA A 646 1.80 -6.57 -24.94
CA ALA A 646 1.89 -5.57 -26.00
C ALA A 646 1.11 -4.29 -25.68
N ASN A 647 1.52 -3.19 -26.28
CA ASN A 647 0.77 -1.94 -26.16
C ASN A 647 -0.56 -2.02 -26.93
N ILE A 648 -1.59 -1.46 -26.31
CA ILE A 648 -2.91 -1.24 -26.90
C ILE A 648 -3.01 0.25 -27.26
N SER A 649 -3.27 0.54 -28.53
CA SER A 649 -3.60 1.91 -28.96
C SER A 649 -5.11 2.13 -28.89
N VAL A 650 -5.55 3.30 -28.43
CA VAL A 650 -6.94 3.70 -28.36
C VAL A 650 -7.13 4.99 -29.13
N ASN A 651 -8.04 4.97 -30.09
CA ASN A 651 -8.49 6.16 -30.82
C ASN A 651 -9.78 6.66 -30.17
N ALA A 652 -9.69 7.74 -29.39
CA ALA A 652 -10.82 8.41 -28.79
C ALA A 652 -11.65 9.14 -29.86
N GLY A 653 -12.97 8.96 -29.81
CA GLY A 653 -13.90 9.61 -30.74
C GLY A 653 -14.02 8.99 -32.13
N SER A 654 -13.40 7.83 -32.39
CA SER A 654 -13.62 7.06 -33.64
C SER A 654 -14.70 5.98 -33.53
N GLY A 655 -15.27 5.77 -32.34
CA GLY A 655 -16.51 5.03 -32.18
C GLY A 655 -17.68 5.95 -32.52
N THR A 656 -18.69 5.43 -33.22
CA THR A 656 -20.02 6.07 -33.21
C THR A 656 -20.39 6.31 -31.74
N PRO A 657 -20.73 7.54 -31.31
CA PRO A 657 -21.16 7.78 -29.94
C PRO A 657 -22.26 6.79 -29.60
N ASP A 658 -22.05 6.01 -28.56
CA ASP A 658 -23.13 5.16 -28.06
C ASP A 658 -24.21 6.09 -27.54
N THR A 659 -25.37 6.05 -28.18
CA THR A 659 -26.52 6.92 -27.91
C THR A 659 -27.73 6.12 -27.45
N VAL A 660 -27.57 4.80 -27.37
CA VAL A 660 -28.63 3.90 -26.95
C VAL A 660 -28.46 3.72 -25.45
N ALA A 661 -29.52 4.01 -24.71
CA ALA A 661 -29.49 3.85 -23.27
C ALA A 661 -29.72 2.38 -22.88
N PRO A 662 -29.13 1.92 -21.75
CA PRO A 662 -29.40 0.59 -21.22
C PRO A 662 -30.88 0.33 -20.94
N THR A 663 -31.28 -0.94 -20.93
CA THR A 663 -32.62 -1.34 -20.48
C THR A 663 -32.82 -1.05 -18.99
N ALA A 664 -34.06 -0.85 -18.57
CA ALA A 664 -34.36 -0.61 -17.16
C ALA A 664 -34.17 -1.87 -16.30
N PRO A 665 -33.47 -1.78 -15.16
CA PRO A 665 -33.42 -2.86 -14.19
C PRO A 665 -34.80 -3.14 -13.58
N THR A 666 -35.00 -4.36 -13.07
CA THR A 666 -36.15 -4.71 -12.22
C THR A 666 -35.68 -4.82 -10.78
N LEU A 667 -36.11 -3.90 -9.92
CA LEU A 667 -35.67 -3.75 -8.53
C LEU A 667 -36.55 -4.54 -7.56
N ALA A 668 -35.91 -5.14 -6.56
CA ALA A 668 -36.51 -5.76 -5.38
C ALA A 668 -35.78 -5.29 -4.11
N ALA A 669 -36.46 -5.37 -2.96
CA ALA A 669 -35.86 -5.15 -1.65
C ALA A 669 -36.10 -6.35 -0.74
N SER A 670 -35.18 -6.58 0.20
CA SER A 670 -35.25 -7.67 1.18
C SER A 670 -34.50 -7.30 2.46
N GLY A 671 -34.72 -8.07 3.53
CA GLY A 671 -33.97 -7.94 4.78
C GLY A 671 -34.09 -6.56 5.44
N THR A 672 -35.26 -5.90 5.32
CA THR A 672 -35.50 -4.60 5.93
C THR A 672 -35.53 -4.71 7.45
N THR A 673 -34.67 -3.94 8.13
CA THR A 673 -34.60 -3.85 9.59
C THR A 673 -35.16 -2.50 10.07
N ALA A 674 -34.92 -2.13 11.33
CA ALA A 674 -35.25 -0.80 11.83
C ALA A 674 -34.40 0.32 11.20
N THR A 675 -33.19 0.01 10.71
CA THR A 675 -32.24 1.03 10.21
C THR A 675 -31.56 0.69 8.88
N THR A 676 -31.88 -0.46 8.27
CA THR A 676 -31.27 -0.92 7.02
C THR A 676 -32.27 -1.60 6.09
N THR A 677 -31.95 -1.68 4.80
CA THR A 677 -32.61 -2.58 3.85
C THR A 677 -31.63 -3.02 2.77
N ASN A 678 -31.80 -4.21 2.20
CA ASN A 678 -30.99 -4.67 1.07
C ASN A 678 -31.80 -4.51 -0.23
N LEU A 679 -31.17 -3.93 -1.25
CA LEU A 679 -31.71 -3.78 -2.59
C LEU A 679 -30.99 -4.74 -3.53
N SER A 680 -31.73 -5.33 -4.47
CA SER A 680 -31.19 -6.20 -5.52
C SER A 680 -32.01 -6.02 -6.79
N TRP A 681 -31.39 -6.08 -7.97
CA TRP A 681 -32.11 -5.94 -9.23
C TRP A 681 -31.64 -6.90 -10.31
N SER A 682 -32.48 -7.12 -11.32
CA SER A 682 -32.06 -7.78 -12.56
C SER A 682 -31.03 -6.91 -13.27
N GLY A 683 -29.90 -7.48 -13.70
CA GLY A 683 -28.95 -6.76 -14.53
C GLY A 683 -29.62 -6.14 -15.76
N ALA A 684 -29.16 -4.95 -16.16
CA ALA A 684 -29.59 -4.31 -17.40
C ALA A 684 -28.76 -4.80 -18.59
N THR A 685 -29.31 -4.67 -19.78
CA THR A 685 -28.65 -5.01 -21.05
C THR A 685 -28.50 -3.77 -21.90
N ASP A 686 -27.42 -3.71 -22.66
CA ASP A 686 -27.08 -2.59 -23.52
C ASP A 686 -26.34 -3.11 -24.78
N ASN A 687 -26.31 -2.32 -25.86
CA ASN A 687 -25.63 -2.67 -27.11
C ASN A 687 -24.10 -2.63 -27.01
N VAL A 688 -23.53 -1.85 -26.09
CA VAL A 688 -22.08 -1.82 -25.82
C VAL A 688 -21.79 -2.41 -24.46
N GLY A 689 -22.56 -2.04 -23.43
CA GLY A 689 -22.46 -2.62 -22.10
C GLY A 689 -22.83 -1.67 -20.97
N VAL A 690 -23.40 -2.23 -19.90
CA VAL A 690 -23.75 -1.50 -18.68
C VAL A 690 -22.53 -1.42 -17.77
N THR A 691 -22.13 -0.21 -17.38
CA THR A 691 -20.94 0.03 -16.53
C THR A 691 -21.27 0.25 -15.06
N GLY A 692 -22.54 0.51 -14.73
CA GLY A 692 -22.99 0.56 -13.34
C GLY A 692 -24.43 0.99 -13.17
N TYR A 693 -24.79 1.26 -11.91
CA TYR A 693 -26.13 1.57 -11.47
C TYR A 693 -26.12 2.72 -10.46
N ASP A 694 -27.04 3.65 -10.63
CA ASP A 694 -27.31 4.74 -9.69
C ASP A 694 -28.54 4.41 -8.86
N VAL A 695 -28.40 4.42 -7.53
CA VAL A 695 -29.43 4.03 -6.56
C VAL A 695 -30.04 5.27 -5.92
N TYR A 696 -31.35 5.41 -6.02
CA TYR A 696 -32.10 6.56 -5.54
C TYR A 696 -32.97 6.19 -4.35
N GLN A 697 -33.02 7.07 -3.35
CA GLN A 697 -34.01 7.08 -2.27
C GLN A 697 -34.94 8.28 -2.50
N GLY A 698 -36.18 8.01 -2.90
CA GLY A 698 -37.07 9.02 -3.48
C GLY A 698 -36.44 9.64 -4.72
N ALA A 699 -36.23 10.97 -4.69
CA ALA A 699 -35.55 11.69 -5.77
C ALA A 699 -34.03 11.86 -5.56
N SER A 700 -33.52 11.50 -4.38
CA SER A 700 -32.12 11.72 -4.01
C SER A 700 -31.25 10.54 -4.41
N LEU A 701 -30.15 10.78 -5.13
CA LEU A 701 -29.13 9.78 -5.38
C LEU A 701 -28.38 9.48 -4.07
N ILE A 702 -28.44 8.22 -3.62
CA ILE A 702 -27.79 7.80 -2.36
C ILE A 702 -26.50 7.00 -2.59
N GLY A 703 -26.26 6.52 -3.81
CA GLY A 703 -25.01 5.88 -4.17
C GLY A 703 -24.98 5.36 -5.61
N SER A 704 -23.80 4.93 -6.05
CA SER A 704 -23.58 4.25 -7.33
C SER A 704 -22.79 2.96 -7.11
N THR A 705 -23.07 1.91 -7.87
CA THR A 705 -22.40 0.60 -7.76
C THR A 705 -22.34 -0.11 -9.12
N ALA A 706 -21.31 -0.93 -9.35
CA ALA A 706 -21.24 -1.82 -10.52
C ALA A 706 -21.97 -3.16 -10.28
N SER A 707 -22.18 -3.54 -9.01
CA SER A 707 -22.90 -4.75 -8.62
C SER A 707 -24.41 -4.57 -8.81
N THR A 708 -25.15 -5.68 -8.88
CA THR A 708 -26.62 -5.69 -8.96
C THR A 708 -27.30 -5.69 -7.59
N THR A 709 -26.57 -5.30 -6.55
CA THR A 709 -27.03 -5.25 -5.15
C THR A 709 -26.52 -3.98 -4.46
N TYR A 710 -27.27 -3.49 -3.47
CA TYR A 710 -26.91 -2.34 -2.66
C TYR A 710 -27.56 -2.38 -1.28
N THR A 711 -26.77 -2.26 -0.21
CA THR A 711 -27.29 -2.18 1.17
C THR A 711 -27.48 -0.73 1.58
N VAL A 712 -28.72 -0.35 1.85
CA VAL A 712 -29.06 0.98 2.39
C VAL A 712 -28.98 0.93 3.91
N THR A 713 -28.27 1.88 4.51
CA THR A 713 -28.06 1.99 5.96
C THR A 713 -28.47 3.37 6.47
N GLY A 714 -28.57 3.54 7.79
CA GLY A 714 -28.91 4.84 8.40
C GLY A 714 -30.37 5.25 8.23
N LEU A 715 -31.25 4.29 7.96
CA LEU A 715 -32.70 4.54 7.89
C LEU A 715 -33.28 4.77 9.29
N THR A 716 -34.34 5.54 9.38
CA THR A 716 -35.07 5.79 10.63
C THR A 716 -36.09 4.68 10.85
N PRO A 717 -36.30 4.16 12.07
CA PRO A 717 -37.33 3.16 12.36
C PRO A 717 -38.75 3.63 12.01
N ALA A 718 -39.65 2.68 11.74
CA ALA A 718 -41.05 2.93 11.40
C ALA A 718 -41.28 3.98 10.29
N THR A 719 -40.35 4.08 9.35
CA THR A 719 -40.36 5.09 8.29
C THR A 719 -40.39 4.42 6.92
N THR A 720 -41.31 4.87 6.05
CA THR A 720 -41.41 4.38 4.68
C THR A 720 -40.43 5.11 3.77
N TYR A 721 -39.62 4.35 3.05
CA TYR A 721 -38.70 4.81 2.02
C TYR A 721 -39.06 4.21 0.67
N SER A 722 -38.88 4.98 -0.40
CA SER A 722 -39.02 4.50 -1.77
C SER A 722 -37.64 4.46 -2.43
N PHE A 723 -37.37 3.40 -3.19
CA PHE A 723 -36.12 3.21 -3.91
C PHE A 723 -36.34 2.96 -5.39
N SER A 724 -35.43 3.47 -6.21
CA SER A 724 -35.34 3.13 -7.63
C SER A 724 -33.89 3.08 -8.09
N VAL A 725 -33.63 2.43 -9.22
CA VAL A 725 -32.30 2.24 -9.78
C VAL A 725 -32.31 2.61 -11.26
N LYS A 726 -31.26 3.27 -11.73
CA LYS A 726 -30.99 3.49 -13.16
C LYS A 726 -29.69 2.81 -13.54
N ALA A 727 -29.69 2.06 -14.63
CA ALA A 727 -28.47 1.58 -15.23
C ALA A 727 -27.80 2.70 -16.04
N LYS A 728 -26.48 2.69 -16.11
CA LYS A 728 -25.70 3.61 -16.95
C LYS A 728 -24.66 2.85 -17.75
N ASP A 729 -24.36 3.35 -18.93
CA ASP A 729 -23.28 2.85 -19.78
C ASP A 729 -22.02 3.73 -19.67
N ALA A 730 -20.99 3.39 -20.45
CA ALA A 730 -19.73 4.13 -20.49
C ALA A 730 -19.85 5.49 -21.21
N ALA A 731 -20.86 5.68 -22.06
CA ALA A 731 -21.12 6.90 -22.79
C ALA A 731 -21.93 7.94 -21.99
N GLY A 732 -22.44 7.54 -20.82
CA GLY A 732 -23.23 8.37 -19.93
C GLY A 732 -24.73 8.34 -20.23
N ASN A 733 -25.20 7.42 -21.09
CA ASN A 733 -26.63 7.22 -21.24
C ASN A 733 -27.16 6.49 -20.02
N ALA A 734 -28.29 6.96 -19.51
CA ALA A 734 -28.97 6.36 -18.37
C ALA A 734 -30.26 5.68 -18.84
N SER A 735 -30.51 4.49 -18.32
CA SER A 735 -31.79 3.80 -18.52
C SER A 735 -32.95 4.64 -18.00
N VAL A 736 -34.16 4.32 -18.46
CA VAL A 736 -35.34 4.70 -17.69
C VAL A 736 -35.25 4.08 -16.29
N SER A 737 -35.83 4.74 -15.29
CA SER A 737 -35.82 4.26 -13.91
C SER A 737 -36.44 2.86 -13.83
N SER A 738 -35.90 2.02 -12.95
CA SER A 738 -36.55 0.77 -12.55
C SER A 738 -37.96 1.03 -12.00
N ASN A 739 -38.70 -0.05 -11.74
CA ASN A 739 -39.84 0.02 -10.83
C ASN A 739 -39.43 0.60 -9.47
N THR A 740 -40.36 1.29 -8.82
CA THR A 740 -40.16 1.79 -7.46
C THR A 740 -40.45 0.70 -6.45
N VAL A 741 -39.54 0.47 -5.52
CA VAL A 741 -39.77 -0.42 -4.37
C VAL A 741 -39.93 0.42 -3.12
N SER A 742 -41.07 0.28 -2.44
CA SER A 742 -41.30 0.92 -1.14
C SER A 742 -41.04 -0.07 -0.03
N VAL A 743 -40.24 0.31 0.96
CA VAL A 743 -40.01 -0.45 2.18
C VAL A 743 -40.36 0.42 3.38
N THR A 744 -40.97 -0.18 4.40
CA THR A 744 -41.15 0.47 5.69
C THR A 744 -40.21 -0.20 6.67
N THR A 745 -39.30 0.58 7.28
CA THR A 745 -38.42 0.07 8.31
C THR A 745 -39.22 -0.41 9.52
N LEU A 746 -38.73 -1.44 10.18
CA LEU A 746 -39.39 -2.00 11.36
C LEU A 746 -39.44 -0.95 12.48
N SER A 747 -40.47 -1.02 13.32
CA SER A 747 -40.45 -0.29 14.59
C SER A 747 -39.30 -0.85 15.42
N GLY A 748 -38.46 0.00 16.00
CA GLY A 748 -37.26 -0.42 16.75
C GLY A 748 -37.55 -1.15 18.07
N GLY A 749 -38.73 -1.76 18.23
CA GLY A 749 -39.12 -2.52 19.41
C GLY A 749 -38.53 -3.93 19.38
N THR A 750 -37.93 -4.36 20.49
CA THR A 750 -37.59 -5.76 20.71
C THR A 750 -38.87 -6.53 21.05
N VAL A 751 -39.35 -7.35 20.11
CA VAL A 751 -40.47 -8.26 20.31
C VAL A 751 -40.00 -9.44 21.17
N THR A 752 -40.69 -9.71 22.29
CA THR A 752 -40.31 -10.76 23.26
C THR A 752 -41.36 -11.87 23.28
N TYR A 753 -40.96 -13.08 22.87
CA TYR A 753 -41.82 -14.27 22.87
C TYR A 753 -41.79 -15.01 24.21
N CYS A 754 -42.86 -15.73 24.53
CA CYS A 754 -42.89 -16.58 25.72
C CYS A 754 -41.82 -17.69 25.69
N SER A 755 -41.37 -18.11 26.87
CA SER A 755 -40.40 -19.21 27.04
C SER A 755 -41.04 -20.57 26.76
N SER A 756 -40.30 -21.47 26.11
CA SER A 756 -40.66 -22.89 25.93
C SER A 756 -39.39 -23.73 25.85
N SER A 757 -39.39 -24.94 26.40
CA SER A 757 -38.21 -25.82 26.40
C SER A 757 -38.54 -27.26 26.79
N ALA A 758 -37.73 -28.21 26.33
CA ALA A 758 -37.66 -29.55 26.90
C ALA A 758 -36.63 -29.64 28.05
N SER A 759 -36.84 -30.52 29.04
CA SER A 759 -35.84 -30.76 30.10
C SER A 759 -34.83 -31.86 29.80
N ASN A 760 -35.10 -32.70 28.78
CA ASN A 760 -34.28 -33.83 28.38
C ASN A 760 -34.30 -34.00 26.85
N THR A 761 -33.12 -33.89 26.24
CA THR A 761 -32.86 -34.13 24.80
C THR A 761 -31.90 -35.31 24.58
N ALA A 762 -31.58 -36.06 25.64
CA ALA A 762 -30.57 -37.10 25.62
C ALA A 762 -31.04 -38.34 24.85
N ASP A 763 -32.33 -38.64 24.94
CA ASP A 763 -32.95 -39.80 24.30
C ASP A 763 -33.45 -39.47 22.88
N GLU A 764 -34.07 -38.29 22.71
CA GLU A 764 -34.58 -37.78 21.43
C GLU A 764 -34.40 -36.27 21.29
N ARG A 765 -34.19 -35.81 20.05
CA ARG A 765 -34.14 -34.38 19.70
C ARG A 765 -34.44 -34.12 18.23
N ILE A 766 -34.58 -32.86 17.84
CA ILE A 766 -34.68 -32.47 16.44
C ILE A 766 -33.28 -32.55 15.82
N GLY A 767 -33.15 -33.23 14.68
CA GLY A 767 -31.89 -33.34 13.94
C GLY A 767 -31.85 -32.47 12.69
N ASN A 768 -32.99 -32.17 12.07
CA ASN A 768 -33.07 -31.27 10.93
C ASN A 768 -34.47 -30.69 10.73
N VAL A 769 -34.56 -29.39 10.44
CA VAL A 769 -35.79 -28.70 10.02
C VAL A 769 -35.61 -28.14 8.61
N LYS A 770 -36.55 -28.45 7.71
CA LYS A 770 -36.64 -27.83 6.38
C LYS A 770 -37.98 -27.13 6.19
N PHE A 771 -37.93 -25.86 5.80
CA PHE A 771 -39.10 -25.04 5.49
C PHE A 771 -38.71 -23.89 4.55
N GLY A 772 -39.29 -23.82 3.35
CA GLY A 772 -38.83 -22.87 2.32
C GLY A 772 -37.35 -23.13 1.95
N SER A 773 -36.50 -22.10 2.05
CA SER A 773 -35.04 -22.23 1.90
C SER A 773 -34.31 -22.65 3.19
N ILE A 774 -35.00 -22.74 4.33
CA ILE A 774 -34.39 -23.24 5.58
C ILE A 774 -34.11 -24.74 5.38
N ASN A 775 -32.87 -25.13 5.67
CA ASN A 775 -32.43 -26.51 5.82
C ASN A 775 -31.37 -26.56 6.93
N ASN A 776 -31.83 -26.54 8.17
CA ASN A 776 -30.99 -26.42 9.35
C ASN A 776 -30.73 -27.80 9.96
N THR A 777 -29.48 -28.25 10.03
CA THR A 777 -29.09 -29.46 10.76
C THR A 777 -28.80 -29.11 12.20
N SER A 778 -29.61 -29.61 13.12
CA SER A 778 -29.53 -29.32 14.53
C SER A 778 -28.59 -30.31 15.22
N THR A 779 -27.58 -29.77 15.92
CA THR A 779 -26.55 -30.56 16.62
C THR A 779 -26.48 -30.26 18.11
N GLY A 780 -27.22 -29.26 18.59
CA GLY A 780 -27.26 -28.90 20.00
C GLY A 780 -28.01 -29.90 20.86
N THR A 781 -27.82 -29.77 22.16
CA THR A 781 -28.41 -30.60 23.21
C THR A 781 -29.19 -29.78 24.23
N ALA A 782 -29.48 -28.52 23.91
CA ALA A 782 -30.37 -27.70 24.74
C ALA A 782 -31.82 -28.00 24.36
N GLY A 783 -32.70 -28.07 25.36
CA GLY A 783 -34.13 -28.29 25.12
C GLY A 783 -34.84 -27.13 24.42
N TYR A 784 -34.19 -25.97 24.32
CA TYR A 784 -34.56 -24.83 23.48
C TYR A 784 -33.32 -24.34 22.72
N GLU A 785 -33.42 -24.18 21.41
CA GLU A 785 -32.38 -23.58 20.58
C GLU A 785 -32.93 -22.38 19.79
N ASN A 786 -32.15 -21.30 19.72
CA ASN A 786 -32.51 -20.09 19.01
C ASN A 786 -31.74 -19.98 17.69
N PHE A 787 -32.43 -20.20 16.57
CA PHE A 787 -31.89 -20.14 15.21
C PHE A 787 -32.45 -18.96 14.41
N THR A 788 -32.75 -17.82 15.04
CA THR A 788 -33.37 -16.67 14.36
C THR A 788 -32.46 -15.95 13.36
N SER A 789 -31.17 -16.26 13.35
CA SER A 789 -30.26 -15.86 12.28
C SER A 789 -30.51 -16.62 10.97
N VAL A 790 -31.19 -17.76 11.03
CA VAL A 790 -31.58 -18.59 9.88
C VAL A 790 -32.99 -18.20 9.43
N SER A 791 -33.14 -17.85 8.15
CA SER A 791 -34.42 -17.36 7.62
C SER A 791 -34.76 -17.86 6.21
N THR A 792 -36.04 -17.75 5.85
CA THR A 792 -36.55 -17.94 4.49
C THR A 792 -37.60 -16.88 4.16
N ASN A 793 -37.71 -16.53 2.88
CA ASN A 793 -38.85 -15.75 2.39
C ASN A 793 -40.02 -16.70 2.11
N VAL A 794 -41.23 -16.31 2.55
CA VAL A 794 -42.46 -17.06 2.28
C VAL A 794 -43.54 -16.11 1.78
N THR A 795 -44.27 -16.52 0.75
CA THR A 795 -45.25 -15.69 0.06
C THR A 795 -46.64 -15.96 0.61
N ARG A 796 -47.38 -14.90 0.93
CA ARG A 796 -48.80 -14.95 1.29
C ARG A 796 -49.61 -15.79 0.28
N GLY A 797 -50.48 -16.65 0.79
CA GLY A 797 -51.36 -17.52 -0.01
C GLY A 797 -50.67 -18.76 -0.59
N ASN A 798 -49.35 -18.90 -0.48
CA ASN A 798 -48.64 -20.09 -0.93
C ASN A 798 -48.50 -21.12 0.19
N ALA A 799 -48.50 -22.40 -0.21
CA ALA A 799 -48.23 -23.53 0.66
C ALA A 799 -46.76 -23.97 0.56
N TYR A 800 -46.15 -24.23 1.72
CA TYR A 800 -44.77 -24.67 1.87
C TYR A 800 -44.71 -25.99 2.64
N THR A 801 -43.86 -26.90 2.18
CA THR A 801 -43.64 -28.17 2.88
C THR A 801 -42.75 -27.95 4.10
N ILE A 802 -43.22 -28.37 5.27
CA ILE A 802 -42.42 -28.53 6.48
C ILE A 802 -41.90 -29.97 6.55
N SER A 803 -40.62 -30.16 6.84
CA SER A 803 -39.99 -31.46 7.06
C SER A 803 -39.15 -31.44 8.33
N ILE A 804 -39.45 -32.31 9.29
CA ILE A 804 -38.72 -32.39 10.57
C ILE A 804 -38.15 -33.80 10.70
N THR A 805 -36.84 -33.89 10.94
CA THR A 805 -36.13 -35.17 11.10
C THR A 805 -35.80 -35.38 12.57
N PRO A 806 -36.50 -36.27 13.29
CA PRO A 806 -36.11 -36.65 14.65
C PRO A 806 -34.82 -37.46 14.67
N VAL A 807 -34.05 -37.32 15.75
CA VAL A 807 -32.88 -38.12 16.09
C VAL A 807 -33.15 -38.82 17.42
N TRP A 808 -33.01 -40.14 17.44
CA TRP A 808 -33.03 -40.95 18.66
C TRP A 808 -31.64 -41.50 18.92
N THR A 809 -31.17 -41.43 20.16
CA THR A 809 -29.85 -41.94 20.54
C THR A 809 -29.83 -43.44 20.82
N SER A 810 -30.99 -44.04 21.10
CA SER A 810 -31.16 -45.48 21.32
C SER A 810 -32.51 -46.00 20.80
N THR A 811 -33.51 -46.21 21.66
CA THR A 811 -34.82 -46.75 21.27
C THR A 811 -35.62 -45.69 20.52
N LYS A 812 -36.27 -46.08 19.42
CA LYS A 812 -37.14 -45.18 18.64
C LYS A 812 -38.49 -45.01 19.33
N TYR A 813 -38.73 -43.82 19.85
CA TYR A 813 -40.00 -43.43 20.45
C TYR A 813 -40.88 -42.67 19.47
N SER A 814 -42.18 -42.64 19.78
CA SER A 814 -43.17 -41.94 18.98
C SER A 814 -43.13 -40.45 19.33
N GLU A 815 -42.78 -39.60 18.36
CA GLU A 815 -42.67 -38.15 18.56
C GLU A 815 -43.83 -37.41 17.92
N ALA A 816 -44.38 -36.45 18.65
CA ALA A 816 -45.44 -35.56 18.17
C ALA A 816 -44.89 -34.14 17.96
N TYR A 817 -45.53 -33.38 17.08
CA TYR A 817 -45.00 -32.12 16.59
C TYR A 817 -46.05 -31.01 16.59
N ALA A 818 -45.62 -29.79 16.87
CA ALA A 818 -46.38 -28.56 16.67
C ALA A 818 -45.47 -27.48 16.06
N VAL A 819 -45.99 -26.72 15.10
CA VAL A 819 -45.31 -25.56 14.51
C VAL A 819 -46.20 -24.35 14.68
N TYR A 820 -45.65 -23.30 15.29
CA TYR A 820 -46.31 -22.02 15.48
C TYR A 820 -45.65 -20.95 14.60
N ILE A 821 -46.43 -20.04 14.03
CA ILE A 821 -45.94 -18.88 13.28
C ILE A 821 -46.72 -17.65 13.75
N ASP A 822 -45.99 -16.64 14.20
CA ASP A 822 -46.55 -15.34 14.57
C ASP A 822 -46.91 -14.59 13.27
N TYR A 823 -48.16 -14.71 12.82
CA TYR A 823 -48.55 -14.18 11.52
C TYR A 823 -48.84 -12.70 11.56
N ASN A 824 -49.13 -12.13 12.73
CA ASN A 824 -49.49 -10.72 12.87
C ASN A 824 -48.30 -9.84 13.28
N GLY A 825 -47.21 -10.44 13.79
CA GLY A 825 -45.96 -9.79 14.20
C GLY A 825 -46.02 -9.13 15.57
N ASP A 826 -46.93 -9.55 16.46
CA ASP A 826 -47.16 -8.90 17.76
C ASP A 826 -46.32 -9.47 18.92
N GLY A 827 -45.62 -10.59 18.70
CA GLY A 827 -44.75 -11.19 19.69
C GLY A 827 -45.35 -12.31 20.52
N ASP A 828 -46.55 -12.77 20.21
CA ASP A 828 -47.08 -14.01 20.76
C ASP A 828 -47.46 -15.04 19.67
N PHE A 829 -48.06 -16.15 20.08
CA PHE A 829 -48.49 -17.24 19.19
C PHE A 829 -49.92 -17.70 19.53
N THR A 830 -50.66 -16.86 20.25
CA THR A 830 -51.92 -17.24 20.88
C THR A 830 -53.12 -16.96 19.98
N ASP A 831 -52.89 -16.30 18.84
CA ASP A 831 -53.95 -15.96 17.93
C ASP A 831 -54.47 -17.15 17.13
N SER A 832 -55.73 -17.00 16.71
CA SER A 832 -56.39 -17.96 15.85
C SER A 832 -55.66 -18.11 14.52
N GLY A 833 -55.11 -19.29 14.27
CA GLY A 833 -54.42 -19.64 13.03
C GLY A 833 -52.89 -19.67 13.13
N GLU A 834 -52.32 -19.30 14.27
CA GLU A 834 -50.87 -19.28 14.48
C GLU A 834 -50.29 -20.65 14.82
N LEU A 835 -51.11 -21.59 15.29
CA LEU A 835 -50.78 -23.02 15.25
C LEU A 835 -50.83 -23.51 13.80
N ALA A 836 -49.73 -23.34 13.09
CA ALA A 836 -49.60 -23.55 11.65
C ALA A 836 -49.66 -25.03 11.23
N TRP A 837 -49.16 -25.95 12.08
CA TRP A 837 -49.20 -27.38 11.79
C TRP A 837 -49.05 -28.24 13.04
N THR A 838 -49.67 -29.42 13.06
CA THR A 838 -49.46 -30.43 14.09
C THR A 838 -49.37 -31.83 13.50
N LYS A 839 -48.71 -32.74 14.24
CA LYS A 839 -48.71 -34.17 13.95
C LYS A 839 -48.76 -34.96 15.25
N ALA A 840 -49.74 -35.87 15.34
CA ALA A 840 -49.80 -36.85 16.41
C ALA A 840 -48.57 -37.78 16.39
N GLY A 841 -48.25 -38.35 17.56
CA GLY A 841 -47.07 -39.19 17.78
C GLY A 841 -46.81 -40.18 16.66
N SER A 842 -45.59 -40.16 16.12
CA SER A 842 -45.14 -41.05 15.06
C SER A 842 -43.64 -41.33 15.15
N THR A 843 -43.21 -42.50 14.67
CA THR A 843 -41.79 -42.85 14.49
C THR A 843 -41.27 -42.56 13.07
N THR A 844 -42.08 -41.94 12.21
CA THR A 844 -41.72 -41.58 10.84
C THR A 844 -40.60 -40.52 10.83
N SER A 845 -39.59 -40.70 9.97
CA SER A 845 -38.47 -39.75 9.82
C SER A 845 -38.04 -39.64 8.36
N PRO A 846 -38.04 -38.43 7.76
CA PRO A 846 -38.60 -37.19 8.32
C PRO A 846 -40.13 -37.23 8.36
N VAL A 847 -40.74 -36.55 9.33
CA VAL A 847 -42.17 -36.20 9.25
C VAL A 847 -42.34 -35.01 8.32
N THR A 848 -43.37 -35.04 7.48
CA THR A 848 -43.66 -33.95 6.54
C THR A 848 -45.10 -33.46 6.66
N GLY A 849 -45.29 -32.18 6.35
CA GLY A 849 -46.58 -31.49 6.37
C GLY A 849 -46.59 -30.33 5.39
N SER A 850 -47.76 -29.73 5.18
CA SER A 850 -47.92 -28.54 4.35
C SER A 850 -48.48 -27.41 5.21
N ILE A 851 -47.82 -26.24 5.18
CA ILE A 851 -48.25 -25.01 5.86
C ILE A 851 -48.56 -23.98 4.79
N THR A 852 -49.78 -23.46 4.78
CA THR A 852 -50.17 -22.35 3.91
C THR A 852 -50.01 -21.04 4.67
N ILE A 853 -49.26 -20.09 4.11
CA ILE A 853 -49.13 -18.75 4.69
C ILE A 853 -50.45 -17.99 4.46
N PRO A 854 -51.16 -17.51 5.50
CA PRO A 854 -52.40 -16.77 5.33
C PRO A 854 -52.21 -15.54 4.45
N SER A 855 -53.21 -15.24 3.60
CA SER A 855 -53.20 -13.99 2.82
C SER A 855 -53.27 -12.73 3.69
N THR A 856 -53.72 -12.89 4.94
CA THR A 856 -53.83 -11.83 5.95
C THR A 856 -52.56 -11.63 6.77
N ALA A 857 -51.57 -12.53 6.72
CA ALA A 857 -50.39 -12.48 7.59
C ALA A 857 -49.53 -11.23 7.32
N THR A 858 -49.18 -10.44 8.33
CA THR A 858 -48.39 -9.19 8.21
C THR A 858 -47.12 -9.39 7.37
N VAL A 859 -46.90 -8.51 6.38
CA VAL A 859 -45.66 -8.55 5.57
C VAL A 859 -44.52 -8.08 6.45
N GLY A 860 -43.40 -8.79 6.43
CA GLY A 860 -42.24 -8.48 7.24
C GLY A 860 -41.62 -9.72 7.87
N SER A 861 -40.61 -9.49 8.69
CA SER A 861 -39.94 -10.55 9.47
C SER A 861 -40.79 -10.94 10.67
N THR A 862 -40.95 -12.24 10.91
CA THR A 862 -41.65 -12.80 12.06
C THR A 862 -41.03 -14.13 12.53
N ARG A 863 -41.50 -14.67 13.66
CA ARG A 863 -41.02 -15.90 14.28
C ARG A 863 -41.80 -17.13 13.85
N MET A 864 -41.08 -18.21 13.58
CA MET A 864 -41.61 -19.58 13.53
C MET A 864 -40.99 -20.41 14.67
N ARG A 865 -41.82 -21.11 15.43
CA ARG A 865 -41.40 -22.03 16.50
C ARG A 865 -41.75 -23.46 16.13
N VAL A 866 -40.77 -24.35 16.17
CA VAL A 866 -40.92 -25.79 15.90
C VAL A 866 -40.74 -26.55 17.21
N MET A 867 -41.72 -27.38 17.57
CA MET A 867 -41.74 -28.14 18.82
C MET A 867 -41.88 -29.62 18.52
N MET A 868 -41.01 -30.44 19.11
CA MET A 868 -41.08 -31.90 19.12
C MET A 868 -41.20 -32.39 20.56
N LYS A 869 -42.20 -33.25 20.85
CA LYS A 869 -42.49 -33.75 22.19
C LYS A 869 -42.84 -35.24 22.15
N TYR A 870 -42.39 -35.97 23.17
CA TYR A 870 -42.71 -37.38 23.35
C TYR A 870 -44.23 -37.65 23.35
N SER A 871 -44.66 -38.48 22.39
CA SER A 871 -45.97 -39.14 22.22
C SER A 871 -47.20 -38.24 22.09
N SER A 872 -47.16 -37.00 22.57
CA SER A 872 -48.30 -36.09 22.71
C SER A 872 -48.01 -34.76 22.04
N ILE A 873 -48.98 -34.24 21.29
CA ILE A 873 -48.86 -32.94 20.62
C ILE A 873 -48.64 -31.86 21.69
N PRO A 874 -47.65 -30.96 21.52
CA PRO A 874 -47.52 -29.78 22.36
C PRO A 874 -48.83 -28.98 22.39
N THR A 875 -49.32 -28.70 23.59
CA THR A 875 -50.61 -28.07 23.88
C THR A 875 -50.56 -26.54 23.87
N SER A 876 -49.36 -25.96 23.97
CA SER A 876 -49.13 -24.52 23.92
C SER A 876 -47.75 -24.20 23.33
N SER A 877 -47.63 -23.05 22.65
CA SER A 877 -46.37 -22.49 22.17
C SER A 877 -45.38 -22.11 23.29
N CYS A 878 -45.87 -21.99 24.52
CA CYS A 878 -45.10 -21.63 25.72
C CYS A 878 -44.88 -22.84 26.66
N GLU A 879 -45.14 -24.05 26.18
CA GLU A 879 -45.10 -25.25 27.02
C GLU A 879 -43.67 -25.61 27.42
N ALA A 880 -43.50 -26.11 28.65
CA ALA A 880 -42.31 -26.84 29.06
C ALA A 880 -42.66 -28.32 29.25
N PHE A 881 -41.84 -29.21 28.73
CA PHE A 881 -42.11 -30.65 28.75
C PHE A 881 -40.83 -31.47 28.98
N THR A 882 -40.99 -32.75 29.35
CA THR A 882 -39.84 -33.52 29.80
C THR A 882 -38.91 -33.91 28.67
N TYR A 883 -39.44 -34.51 27.59
CA TYR A 883 -38.63 -35.10 26.53
C TYR A 883 -38.98 -34.56 25.14
N GLY A 884 -37.96 -34.16 24.38
CA GLY A 884 -38.06 -33.59 23.03
C GLY A 884 -37.22 -32.32 22.88
N GLN A 885 -37.60 -31.38 21.99
CA GLN A 885 -36.86 -30.13 21.77
C GLN A 885 -37.72 -29.02 21.15
N VAL A 886 -37.34 -27.76 21.37
CA VAL A 886 -37.96 -26.56 20.77
C VAL A 886 -36.91 -25.76 20.00
N GLU A 887 -37.25 -25.32 18.79
CA GLU A 887 -36.37 -24.51 17.92
C GLU A 887 -37.11 -23.30 17.34
N ASP A 888 -36.46 -22.13 17.33
CA ASP A 888 -37.02 -20.88 16.81
C ASP A 888 -36.27 -20.40 15.55
N TYR A 889 -37.02 -20.00 14.52
CA TYR A 889 -36.52 -19.53 13.21
C TYR A 889 -37.19 -18.22 12.77
N THR A 890 -36.58 -17.51 11.81
CA THR A 890 -37.16 -16.28 11.24
C THR A 890 -37.83 -16.54 9.89
N LEU A 891 -39.05 -16.06 9.68
CA LEU A 891 -39.73 -16.05 8.38
C LEU A 891 -39.91 -14.62 7.89
N ASN A 892 -39.57 -14.35 6.64
CA ASN A 892 -39.88 -13.08 5.99
C ASN A 892 -41.12 -13.26 5.11
N ILE A 893 -42.28 -12.81 5.58
CA ILE A 893 -43.53 -12.90 4.85
C ILE A 893 -43.56 -11.81 3.79
N VAL A 894 -43.74 -12.19 2.52
CA VAL A 894 -43.78 -11.29 1.36
C VAL A 894 -45.14 -11.37 0.65
N SER A 895 -45.55 -10.30 -0.03
CA SER A 895 -46.80 -10.24 -0.79
C SER A 895 -46.81 -11.21 -1.98
N SER A 896 -47.97 -11.76 -2.33
CA SER A 896 -48.15 -12.52 -3.57
C SER A 896 -48.01 -11.60 -4.79
N GLY A 897 -47.11 -11.95 -5.71
CA GLY A 897 -46.85 -11.22 -6.97
C GLY A 897 -47.97 -11.30 -8.02
N LYS A 898 -49.22 -11.53 -7.62
CA LYS A 898 -50.41 -11.42 -8.47
C LYS A 898 -51.44 -10.63 -7.71
N GLY A 899 -51.90 -9.53 -8.31
CA GLY A 899 -52.93 -8.68 -7.75
C GLY A 899 -54.14 -9.51 -7.33
N ASP A 900 -54.38 -9.53 -6.02
CA ASP A 900 -55.66 -9.91 -5.48
C ASP A 900 -56.46 -8.63 -5.30
N LEU A 901 -57.24 -8.33 -6.33
CA LEU A 901 -58.38 -7.44 -6.22
C LEU A 901 -59.42 -8.14 -5.35
N GLN A 902 -59.48 -7.79 -4.07
CA GLN A 902 -60.74 -7.49 -3.41
C GLN A 902 -60.57 -6.78 -2.07
N ASN A 903 -61.34 -5.69 -1.93
CA ASN A 903 -61.58 -4.86 -0.74
C ASN A 903 -60.55 -3.80 -0.32
N THR A 904 -60.20 -2.92 -1.26
CA THR A 904 -60.28 -1.46 -1.01
C THR A 904 -60.86 -0.78 -2.26
N LYS A 905 -62.16 -0.96 -2.47
CA LYS A 905 -62.96 -0.01 -3.24
C LYS A 905 -63.06 1.24 -2.34
N ASP A 906 -62.67 2.40 -2.86
CA ASP A 906 -62.51 3.73 -2.21
C ASP A 906 -61.09 3.92 -1.62
N LEU A 907 -60.11 4.56 -2.27
CA LEU A 907 -60.00 6.01 -2.46
C LEU A 907 -58.80 6.43 -3.36
N ILE A 908 -58.70 5.99 -4.62
CA ILE A 908 -57.86 6.71 -5.60
C ILE A 908 -58.68 6.91 -6.88
N THR A 909 -59.44 8.00 -6.90
CA THR A 909 -60.21 8.45 -8.04
C THR A 909 -59.28 9.02 -9.09
N ASP A 910 -58.99 8.26 -10.14
CA ASP A 910 -58.28 8.77 -11.33
C ASP A 910 -59.11 9.91 -11.96
N VAL A 911 -58.60 11.14 -11.85
CA VAL A 911 -59.25 12.36 -12.36
C VAL A 911 -59.37 12.29 -13.88
N LYS A 912 -60.60 12.37 -14.41
CA LYS A 912 -60.85 12.28 -15.87
C LYS A 912 -61.18 13.66 -16.43
N LEU A 913 -60.59 13.96 -17.60
CA LEU A 913 -60.82 15.20 -18.34
C LEU A 913 -61.59 14.92 -19.64
N TYR A 914 -62.69 15.63 -19.89
CA TYR A 914 -63.44 15.50 -21.14
C TYR A 914 -64.27 16.75 -21.50
N PRO A 915 -64.44 17.06 -22.80
CA PRO A 915 -63.77 16.43 -23.93
C PRO A 915 -62.27 16.81 -23.96
N ASN A 916 -61.43 15.91 -24.43
CA ASN A 916 -60.01 16.16 -24.69
C ASN A 916 -59.65 15.55 -26.05
N PRO A 917 -59.49 16.33 -27.12
CA PRO A 917 -59.33 17.79 -27.14
C PRO A 917 -60.58 18.61 -26.78
N VAL A 918 -60.39 19.80 -26.20
CA VAL A 918 -61.43 20.72 -25.73
C VAL A 918 -61.48 22.00 -26.56
N ARG A 919 -62.67 22.56 -26.77
CA ARG A 919 -62.86 23.90 -27.37
C ARG A 919 -63.03 24.96 -26.29
N ASP A 920 -64.13 24.96 -25.55
CA ASP A 920 -64.43 26.06 -24.63
C ASP A 920 -64.53 25.63 -23.16
N ILE A 921 -65.11 24.45 -22.87
CA ILE A 921 -65.35 23.97 -21.51
C ILE A 921 -64.74 22.57 -21.33
N LEU A 922 -63.83 22.44 -20.37
CA LEU A 922 -63.20 21.19 -19.95
C LEU A 922 -63.90 20.68 -18.68
N ASN A 923 -64.52 19.51 -18.74
CA ASN A 923 -65.14 18.88 -17.56
C ASN A 923 -64.15 17.95 -16.87
N ILE A 924 -64.22 17.94 -15.54
CA ILE A 924 -63.38 17.16 -14.65
C ILE A 924 -64.28 16.31 -13.77
N SER A 925 -64.15 14.99 -13.89
CA SER A 925 -64.81 14.03 -13.01
C SER A 925 -63.80 13.28 -12.16
N ASN A 926 -64.28 12.58 -11.12
CA ASN A 926 -63.44 11.80 -10.20
C ASN A 926 -62.43 12.66 -9.41
N THR A 927 -62.84 13.85 -8.96
CA THR A 927 -62.06 14.72 -8.06
C THR A 927 -62.91 15.14 -6.86
N THR A 928 -62.28 15.27 -5.69
CA THR A 928 -62.84 15.91 -4.49
C THR A 928 -62.35 17.36 -4.32
N SER A 929 -61.32 17.76 -5.07
CA SER A 929 -60.78 19.12 -5.08
C SER A 929 -61.53 19.99 -6.08
N GLU A 930 -61.99 21.15 -5.60
CA GLU A 930 -62.55 22.20 -6.45
C GLU A 930 -61.49 23.16 -6.99
N ASP A 931 -60.26 23.16 -6.46
CA ASP A 931 -59.20 24.04 -6.95
C ASP A 931 -58.47 23.42 -8.16
N TYR A 932 -58.17 24.26 -9.15
CA TYR A 932 -57.37 23.88 -10.32
C TYR A 932 -56.29 24.92 -10.69
N LYS A 933 -55.22 24.43 -11.31
CA LYS A 933 -54.16 25.24 -11.95
C LYS A 933 -53.86 24.70 -13.35
N ILE A 934 -53.68 25.57 -14.33
CA ILE A 934 -53.34 25.24 -15.72
C ILE A 934 -51.95 25.76 -16.02
N PHE A 935 -51.10 24.90 -16.56
CA PHE A 935 -49.74 25.18 -17.00
C PHE A 935 -49.60 24.95 -18.50
N ASP A 936 -48.71 25.69 -19.15
CA ASP A 936 -48.23 25.30 -20.47
C ASP A 936 -47.28 24.09 -20.37
N MET A 937 -46.88 23.52 -21.50
CA MET A 937 -45.96 22.36 -21.51
C MET A 937 -44.53 22.71 -21.06
N GLY A 938 -44.20 24.00 -20.88
CA GLY A 938 -42.95 24.47 -20.28
C GLY A 938 -43.04 24.66 -18.76
N GLY A 939 -44.20 24.37 -18.15
CA GLY A 939 -44.42 24.48 -16.71
C GLY A 939 -44.79 25.89 -16.22
N LYS A 940 -45.02 26.86 -17.12
CA LYS A 940 -45.47 28.20 -16.74
C LYS A 940 -46.96 28.18 -16.38
N LEU A 941 -47.33 28.74 -15.24
CA LEU A 941 -48.73 28.88 -14.82
C LEU A 941 -49.48 29.86 -15.76
N ILE A 942 -50.52 29.38 -16.41
CA ILE A 942 -51.35 30.12 -17.38
C ILE A 942 -52.67 30.56 -16.78
N GLY A 943 -53.22 29.81 -15.82
CA GLY A 943 -54.45 30.18 -15.13
C GLY A 943 -54.72 29.30 -13.92
N SER A 944 -55.51 29.80 -12.97
CA SER A 944 -55.93 29.04 -11.79
C SER A 944 -57.31 29.52 -11.33
N GLY A 945 -58.06 28.66 -10.65
CA GLY A 945 -59.38 29.01 -10.15
C GLY A 945 -60.08 27.85 -9.47
N LYS A 946 -61.39 27.99 -9.30
CA LYS A 946 -62.27 26.94 -8.78
C LYS A 946 -63.15 26.34 -9.86
N LEU A 947 -63.39 25.05 -9.78
CA LEU A 947 -64.30 24.31 -10.65
C LEU A 947 -65.72 24.84 -10.47
N GLN A 948 -66.37 25.23 -11.55
CA GLN A 948 -67.79 25.56 -11.52
C GLN A 948 -68.56 24.31 -11.93
N ARG A 949 -69.20 23.64 -10.96
CA ARG A 949 -69.92 22.36 -11.16
C ARG A 949 -69.05 21.29 -11.86
N GLY A 950 -67.78 21.17 -11.47
CA GLY A 950 -66.85 20.20 -12.04
C GLY A 950 -66.33 20.55 -13.44
N SER A 951 -66.39 21.82 -13.84
CA SER A 951 -65.92 22.27 -15.15
C SER A 951 -65.04 23.52 -15.08
N VAL A 952 -64.19 23.69 -16.09
CA VAL A 952 -63.30 24.83 -16.30
C VAL A 952 -63.52 25.41 -17.68
N ASN A 953 -63.74 26.73 -17.75
CA ASN A 953 -63.77 27.45 -19.03
C ASN A 953 -62.33 27.74 -19.48
N VAL A 954 -61.96 27.18 -20.62
CA VAL A 954 -60.64 27.29 -21.27
C VAL A 954 -60.71 28.02 -22.60
N SER A 955 -61.81 28.72 -22.91
CA SER A 955 -61.99 29.45 -24.18
C SER A 955 -60.92 30.51 -24.43
N ASN A 956 -60.36 31.07 -23.36
CA ASN A 956 -59.34 32.12 -23.42
C ASN A 956 -57.92 31.58 -23.66
N LEU A 957 -57.72 30.26 -23.65
CA LEU A 957 -56.43 29.65 -23.99
C LEU A 957 -56.24 29.63 -25.51
N ILE A 958 -55.02 29.93 -25.96
CA ILE A 958 -54.63 29.73 -27.36
C ILE A 958 -54.59 28.23 -27.69
N LYS A 959 -54.65 27.86 -28.97
CA LYS A 959 -54.59 26.46 -29.39
C LYS A 959 -53.23 25.85 -29.00
N GLY A 960 -53.24 24.69 -28.36
CA GLY A 960 -52.02 24.07 -27.85
C GLY A 960 -52.25 22.96 -26.82
N ALA A 961 -51.17 22.31 -26.38
CA ALA A 961 -51.20 21.35 -25.29
C ALA A 961 -50.94 22.04 -23.95
N TYR A 962 -51.71 21.65 -22.92
CA TYR A 962 -51.63 22.21 -21.58
C TYR A 962 -51.70 21.08 -20.54
N MET A 963 -51.22 21.35 -19.33
CA MET A 963 -51.44 20.50 -18.16
C MET A 963 -52.40 21.20 -17.20
N ILE A 964 -53.38 20.48 -16.67
CA ILE A 964 -54.23 20.94 -15.58
C ILE A 964 -53.95 20.09 -14.34
N GLN A 965 -53.72 20.76 -13.21
CA GLN A 965 -53.54 20.16 -11.90
C GLN A 965 -54.80 20.41 -11.07
N ILE A 966 -55.36 19.35 -10.48
CA ILE A 966 -56.50 19.38 -9.55
C ILE A 966 -56.09 18.56 -8.31
N GLY A 967 -55.96 19.22 -7.16
CA GLY A 967 -55.33 18.62 -5.98
C GLY A 967 -53.88 18.16 -6.26
N GLU A 968 -53.57 16.91 -5.92
CA GLU A 968 -52.27 16.28 -6.21
C GLU A 968 -52.20 15.63 -7.61
N SER A 969 -53.31 15.60 -8.35
CA SER A 969 -53.38 14.97 -9.67
C SER A 969 -53.12 15.96 -10.79
N SER A 970 -52.26 15.61 -11.75
CA SER A 970 -52.00 16.40 -12.96
C SER A 970 -52.36 15.62 -14.23
N LYS A 971 -53.08 16.26 -15.15
CA LYS A 971 -53.56 15.65 -16.40
C LYS A 971 -53.34 16.58 -17.59
N ARG A 972 -52.94 16.02 -18.72
CA ARG A 972 -52.73 16.77 -19.98
C ARG A 972 -54.03 16.89 -20.76
N PHE A 973 -54.28 18.07 -21.33
CA PHE A 973 -55.34 18.28 -22.31
C PHE A 973 -54.89 19.12 -23.51
N ILE A 974 -55.61 19.01 -24.62
CA ILE A 974 -55.35 19.73 -25.87
C ILE A 974 -56.48 20.75 -26.09
N LYS A 975 -56.13 22.03 -26.23
CA LYS A 975 -57.04 23.11 -26.63
C LYS A 975 -57.06 23.23 -28.16
N ASN A 976 -58.23 23.03 -28.76
CA ASN A 976 -58.48 23.11 -30.21
C ASN A 976 -59.04 24.45 -30.67
#